data_AF-A0A9X6NGS1-F1
#
_entry.id   AF-A0A9X6NGS1-F1
#
_cell.length_a   1.000
_cell.length_b   1.000
_cell.length_c   1.000
_cell.angle_alpha   90.00
_cell.angle_beta   90.00
_cell.angle_gamma   90.00
#
_symmetry.space_group_name_H-M   'P 1'
#
loop_
_entity.id
_entity.type
_entity.pdbx_description
1 polymer ?
#
loop_
_entity_poly.entity_id
_entity_poly.type
_entity_poly.pdbx_seq_one_letter_code
_entity_poly.pdbx_strand_id
1 'polypeptide(L)'
;MPSQDFLKILAVICLMGITVVFFSLNSPSYSRHPPEIISNIRSWAFSSETNESSEGASITVSPARSTVSSVGTTVLPAITTVAQASTRVLPGAGTSTRTSCGRLLTDEEIFEDSFGVKRLRSQGCFMQNYTAPTPLTSRCFTSLSHHQSKTNSSQGVRIVLIGDSRMRQLQHKLNWLITGNWTDIDNAKGDRIRQPAPLVCDEPLGGNKVETGQCNLTLSVPSLNLTVQRWWATMVEPGMAHFFLTRILAAVNDSGQLPSIVIINSGAWLLKSVCHEKRLTTENCTGEYRKIISHIKPLIMRLSALTSVIWTPQTPVAKGDWSMESNKLVPVFNEIASELLEDTNVHFWWSSRQAYERFSDTPDGLHWGSRTLIHNAQVVMNYLCNAADLLKILAVICLMGIPLVFFSWNSPSYSRHPPEVISNIRSWALSSETNQSSKGASITVSTARSTISSVGTTILPAITTVAQFFTSFTTISPARTTVALVTTRLQMEVPAEPLYVHYVLFQRTPLQPKEVSFLDCVSVLAVLKNLRPDAVYIHTNAPDFWPFDPCNQVIKNWTGVELVPAHRSFVIGGRRVHHIQHEADVLKLQLLQQYGGLALDFDVYLINGTRFREVYRAYPCVLSGEAKVHNKLNIGFVACRKGAAYPTMLLREDYLADYRPDEWVYNSGIRPHQLYHQHEEMGYVAEGISDRPDYEQRHEFLHGPQRKHRWTDKIAHHSFRRGEGAYDAKSMETDNSSMGDMLRWIVKG
;
A
#
# COMPACT_ATOMS: atom_id res chain seq x y z
N MET A 1 10.19 -21.50 -25.25
CA MET A 1 8.86 -22.15 -25.37
C MET A 1 7.84 -21.26 -24.67
N PRO A 2 6.58 -21.13 -25.15
CA PRO A 2 5.58 -20.35 -24.44
C PRO A 2 5.27 -20.98 -23.07
N SER A 3 5.01 -20.17 -22.05
CA SER A 3 4.60 -20.69 -20.74
C SER A 3 3.28 -21.46 -20.84
N GLN A 4 3.05 -22.44 -19.95
CA GLN A 4 1.78 -23.17 -19.92
C GLN A 4 0.56 -22.25 -19.77
N ASP A 5 0.71 -21.12 -19.08
CA ASP A 5 -0.37 -20.14 -18.93
C ASP A 5 -0.74 -19.48 -20.25
N PHE A 6 0.26 -19.21 -21.11
CA PHE A 6 0.00 -18.70 -22.46
C PHE A 6 -0.76 -19.72 -23.32
N LEU A 7 -0.42 -21.01 -23.21
CA LEU A 7 -1.10 -22.09 -23.93
C LEU A 7 -2.53 -22.34 -23.40
N LYS A 8 -2.76 -22.23 -22.08
CA LYS A 8 -4.11 -22.31 -21.49
C LYS A 8 -4.99 -21.13 -21.91
N ILE A 9 -4.42 -19.92 -21.95
CA ILE A 9 -5.10 -18.72 -22.45
C ILE A 9 -5.45 -18.89 -23.94
N LEU A 10 -4.52 -19.38 -24.77
CA LEU A 10 -4.79 -19.67 -26.18
C LEU A 10 -5.87 -20.75 -26.36
N ALA A 11 -5.87 -21.81 -25.56
CA ALA A 11 -6.87 -22.86 -25.63
C ALA A 11 -8.28 -22.35 -25.29
N VAL A 12 -8.42 -21.50 -24.28
CA VAL A 12 -9.70 -20.86 -23.93
C VAL A 12 -10.15 -19.89 -25.02
N ILE A 13 -9.24 -19.10 -25.59
CA ILE A 13 -9.53 -18.17 -26.68
C ILE A 13 -9.99 -18.92 -27.95
N CYS A 14 -9.35 -20.05 -28.28
CA CYS A 14 -9.73 -20.91 -29.41
C CYS A 14 -11.09 -21.59 -29.21
N LEU A 15 -11.40 -22.06 -27.99
CA LEU A 15 -12.70 -22.68 -27.68
C LEU A 15 -13.88 -21.69 -27.77
N MET A 16 -13.62 -20.38 -27.66
CA MET A 16 -14.63 -19.33 -27.72
C MET A 16 -14.81 -18.71 -29.13
N GLY A 17 -14.12 -19.22 -30.16
CA GLY A 17 -14.24 -18.71 -31.53
C GLY A 17 -13.67 -17.30 -31.74
N ILE A 18 -12.83 -16.83 -30.81
CA ILE A 18 -12.23 -15.49 -30.89
C ILE A 18 -11.05 -15.53 -31.87
N THR A 19 -11.08 -14.67 -32.88
CA THR A 19 -9.99 -14.55 -33.85
C THR A 19 -8.81 -13.81 -33.22
N VAL A 20 -7.66 -14.47 -33.12
CA VAL A 20 -6.40 -13.85 -32.65
C VAL A 20 -5.56 -13.48 -33.86
N VAL A 21 -5.25 -12.19 -34.01
CA VAL A 21 -4.37 -11.69 -35.06
C VAL A 21 -2.97 -11.47 -34.48
N PHE A 22 -1.99 -12.21 -34.99
CA PHE A 22 -0.58 -12.04 -34.63
C PHE A 22 0.12 -11.16 -35.66
N PHE A 23 0.80 -10.12 -35.18
CA PHE A 23 1.77 -9.36 -35.98
C PHE A 23 3.18 -9.77 -35.55
N SER A 24 3.96 -10.30 -36.49
CA SER A 24 5.38 -10.59 -36.31
C SER A 24 6.19 -9.51 -37.03
N LEU A 25 6.99 -8.75 -36.29
CA LEU A 25 7.99 -7.84 -36.85
C LEU A 25 9.35 -8.52 -36.75
N ASN A 26 9.85 -9.01 -37.89
CA ASN A 26 11.21 -9.55 -37.99
C ASN A 26 12.21 -8.39 -38.07
N SER A 27 13.11 -8.28 -37.11
CA SER A 27 14.32 -7.46 -37.23
C SER A 27 15.39 -8.20 -38.04
N PRO A 28 16.12 -7.53 -38.95
CA PRO A 28 17.16 -8.18 -39.76
C PRO A 28 18.34 -8.64 -38.88
N SER A 29 18.73 -9.90 -39.06
CA SER A 29 19.89 -10.52 -38.43
C SER A 29 21.20 -10.03 -39.05
N TYR A 30 22.10 -9.46 -38.24
CA TYR A 30 23.49 -9.24 -38.62
C TYR A 30 24.32 -10.47 -38.23
N SER A 31 24.94 -11.13 -39.21
CA SER A 31 25.96 -12.15 -39.00
C SER A 31 27.31 -11.49 -38.66
N ARG A 32 27.96 -11.89 -37.57
CA ARG A 32 29.38 -11.62 -37.33
C ARG A 32 30.17 -12.93 -37.41
N HIS A 33 31.16 -12.97 -38.30
CA HIS A 33 32.25 -13.94 -38.27
C HIS A 33 33.24 -13.60 -37.14
N PRO A 34 33.96 -14.59 -36.60
CA PRO A 34 35.01 -14.38 -35.59
C PRO A 34 36.35 -14.03 -36.26
N PRO A 35 37.25 -13.27 -35.61
CA PRO A 35 38.66 -13.31 -35.96
C PRO A 35 39.42 -14.28 -35.05
N GLU A 36 40.27 -15.07 -35.71
CA GLU A 36 41.28 -15.94 -35.11
C GLU A 36 42.39 -15.15 -34.40
N ILE A 37 43.01 -15.88 -33.48
CA ILE A 37 44.15 -15.55 -32.63
C ILE A 37 45.45 -15.41 -33.44
N ILE A 38 46.30 -14.42 -33.09
CA ILE A 38 47.76 -14.54 -33.23
C ILE A 38 48.45 -14.13 -31.92
N SER A 39 49.23 -15.07 -31.41
CA SER A 39 50.22 -15.00 -30.32
C SER A 39 51.44 -14.13 -30.65
N ASN A 40 52.02 -13.43 -29.66
CA ASN A 40 53.39 -13.69 -29.16
C ASN A 40 54.04 -12.56 -28.33
N ILE A 41 54.62 -12.95 -27.19
CA ILE A 41 55.93 -12.53 -26.61
C ILE A 41 55.99 -11.08 -26.04
N ARG A 42 56.41 -10.77 -24.80
CA ARG A 42 57.65 -11.13 -24.07
C ARG A 42 57.53 -10.76 -22.58
N SER A 43 58.21 -11.55 -21.76
CA SER A 43 58.60 -11.35 -20.36
C SER A 43 59.25 -9.98 -20.05
N TRP A 44 59.10 -9.52 -18.80
CA TRP A 44 60.20 -9.00 -17.97
C TRP A 44 59.89 -9.26 -16.49
N ALA A 45 60.86 -9.85 -15.81
CA ALA A 45 60.95 -9.99 -14.37
C ALA A 45 61.81 -8.84 -13.81
N PHE A 46 61.51 -8.34 -12.61
CA PHE A 46 62.53 -8.01 -11.62
C PHE A 46 61.93 -8.02 -10.22
N SER A 47 62.75 -8.50 -9.30
CA SER A 47 62.53 -8.84 -7.90
C SER A 47 62.88 -7.70 -6.93
N SER A 48 62.74 -8.05 -5.64
CA SER A 48 63.44 -7.57 -4.42
C SER A 48 62.79 -6.40 -3.68
N GLU A 49 62.21 -6.65 -2.48
CA GLU A 49 62.85 -6.59 -1.12
C GLU A 49 63.10 -5.12 -0.70
N THR A 50 62.98 -4.65 0.55
CA THR A 50 62.63 -5.11 1.90
C THR A 50 62.54 -3.85 2.80
N ASN A 51 61.96 -4.02 3.99
CA ASN A 51 62.32 -3.39 5.28
C ASN A 51 61.71 -2.07 5.81
N GLU A 52 61.23 -2.25 7.06
CA GLU A 52 61.40 -1.44 8.28
C GLU A 52 60.61 -0.12 8.41
N SER A 53 59.69 -0.03 9.40
CA SER A 53 59.88 0.48 10.78
C SER A 53 60.12 2.00 10.78
N SER A 54 59.54 2.88 11.61
CA SER A 54 58.93 2.83 12.93
C SER A 54 58.37 4.23 13.25
N GLU A 55 57.74 4.35 14.43
CA GLU A 55 57.64 5.56 15.26
C GLU A 55 56.49 6.57 15.08
N GLY A 56 55.70 6.63 16.16
CA GLY A 56 54.69 7.64 16.48
C GLY A 56 55.23 9.03 16.78
N ALA A 57 54.31 10.00 16.78
CA ALA A 57 54.38 11.16 17.66
C ALA A 57 52.97 11.74 17.85
N SER A 58 52.57 11.81 19.12
CA SER A 58 51.41 12.55 19.62
C SER A 58 51.83 13.98 19.96
N ILE A 59 50.98 14.97 19.67
CA ILE A 59 51.07 16.29 20.31
C ILE A 59 49.66 16.78 20.64
N THR A 60 49.48 17.09 21.92
CA THR A 60 48.30 17.72 22.53
C THR A 60 48.72 19.11 23.01
N VAL A 61 48.02 20.19 22.64
CA VAL A 61 47.99 21.45 23.44
C VAL A 61 46.65 22.17 23.20
N SER A 62 45.95 22.46 24.30
CA SER A 62 44.81 23.38 24.43
C SER A 62 45.26 24.67 25.14
N PRO A 63 44.37 25.59 25.54
CA PRO A 63 43.72 26.64 24.76
C PRO A 63 44.14 28.06 25.25
N ALA A 64 43.86 29.11 24.46
CA ALA A 64 43.97 30.49 24.95
C ALA A 64 42.73 31.32 24.57
N ARG A 65 42.14 31.91 25.61
CA ARG A 65 41.06 32.89 25.61
C ARG A 65 41.70 34.29 25.54
N SER A 66 41.19 35.18 24.69
CA SER A 66 41.18 36.62 24.99
C SER A 66 40.07 37.33 24.24
N THR A 67 39.51 38.31 24.95
CA THR A 67 38.39 39.17 24.60
C THR A 67 38.88 40.57 24.20
N VAL A 68 37.99 41.31 23.52
CA VAL A 68 37.79 42.78 23.51
C VAL A 68 38.15 43.54 22.20
N SER A 69 37.05 44.07 21.62
CA SER A 69 36.79 45.30 20.82
C SER A 69 37.81 45.84 19.79
N SER A 70 37.34 46.16 18.58
CA SER A 70 36.77 47.47 18.22
C SER A 70 36.58 47.65 16.70
N VAL A 71 35.53 48.41 16.38
CA VAL A 71 35.18 49.21 15.19
C VAL A 71 36.09 49.16 13.96
N GLY A 72 35.48 48.92 12.78
CA GLY A 72 36.09 49.23 11.49
C GLY A 72 35.20 48.86 10.29
N THR A 73 34.46 49.84 9.78
CA THR A 73 33.73 49.85 8.51
C THR A 73 34.68 49.62 7.33
N THR A 74 34.36 48.70 6.39
CA THR A 74 34.40 48.93 4.92
C THR A 74 34.04 47.68 4.09
N VAL A 75 33.11 47.89 3.14
CA VAL A 75 33.08 47.43 1.74
C VAL A 75 32.90 45.92 1.42
N LEU A 76 31.76 45.66 0.75
CA LEU A 76 31.39 44.46 -0.01
C LEU A 76 32.43 44.02 -1.06
N PRO A 77 32.44 42.73 -1.40
CA PRO A 77 32.09 42.42 -2.78
C PRO A 77 31.01 41.34 -2.89
N ALA A 78 30.15 41.54 -3.90
CA ALA A 78 29.08 40.64 -4.31
C ALA A 78 29.63 39.28 -4.76
N ILE A 79 29.04 38.20 -4.25
CA ILE A 79 29.18 36.86 -4.82
C ILE A 79 27.99 36.62 -5.76
N THR A 80 28.29 36.63 -7.05
CA THR A 80 27.40 36.24 -8.13
C THR A 80 27.21 34.72 -8.07
N THR A 81 26.06 34.24 -7.57
CA THR A 81 25.67 32.83 -7.70
C THR A 81 24.81 32.68 -8.95
N VAL A 82 25.39 32.10 -10.00
CA VAL A 82 24.68 31.69 -11.22
C VAL A 82 23.88 30.43 -10.89
N ALA A 83 22.58 30.58 -10.66
CA ALA A 83 21.65 29.46 -10.63
C ALA A 83 21.30 29.07 -12.08
N GLN A 84 21.85 27.94 -12.55
CA GLN A 84 21.39 27.29 -13.77
C GLN A 84 19.99 26.71 -13.53
N ALA A 85 18.97 27.38 -14.08
CA ALA A 85 17.63 26.83 -14.19
C ALA A 85 17.64 25.67 -15.21
N SER A 86 17.54 24.44 -14.70
CA SER A 86 17.31 23.25 -15.53
C SER A 86 15.80 23.12 -15.78
N THR A 87 15.40 23.38 -17.03
CA THR A 87 14.04 23.14 -17.53
C THR A 87 13.78 21.63 -17.56
N ARG A 88 13.10 21.12 -16.52
CA ARG A 88 12.56 19.75 -16.53
C ARG A 88 11.33 19.70 -17.43
N VAL A 89 11.48 19.05 -18.58
CA VAL A 89 10.40 18.54 -19.41
C VAL A 89 9.67 17.44 -18.62
N LEU A 90 8.37 17.63 -18.38
CA LEU A 90 7.50 16.61 -17.80
C LEU A 90 7.32 15.45 -18.81
N PRO A 91 7.53 14.18 -18.42
CA PRO A 91 7.16 13.07 -19.29
C PRO A 91 5.63 13.03 -19.39
N GLY A 92 5.13 12.97 -20.63
CA GLY A 92 3.71 12.90 -20.93
C GLY A 92 3.04 11.68 -20.26
N ALA A 93 1.78 11.87 -19.89
CA ALA A 93 0.91 10.83 -19.34
C ALA A 93 0.70 9.71 -20.38
N GLY A 94 1.59 8.72 -20.37
CA GLY A 94 1.40 7.47 -21.09
C GLY A 94 0.32 6.64 -20.40
N THR A 95 -0.66 6.18 -21.17
CA THR A 95 -1.70 5.24 -20.73
C THR A 95 -1.05 3.93 -20.28
N SER A 96 -0.86 3.78 -18.96
CA SER A 96 -0.29 2.58 -18.34
C SER A 96 -1.26 1.42 -18.47
N THR A 97 -0.99 0.52 -19.42
CA THR A 97 -1.61 -0.80 -19.47
C THR A 97 -1.21 -1.57 -18.21
N ARG A 98 -2.18 -2.04 -17.42
CA ARG A 98 -1.95 -2.87 -16.22
C ARG A 98 -1.06 -4.09 -16.58
N THR A 99 0.23 -3.97 -16.35
CA THR A 99 1.19 -5.09 -16.47
C THR A 99 0.92 -6.13 -15.39
N SER A 100 1.20 -7.40 -15.69
CA SER A 100 1.04 -8.48 -14.72
C SER A 100 1.89 -8.21 -13.48
N CYS A 101 1.34 -8.50 -12.31
CA CYS A 101 2.02 -8.29 -11.03
C CYS A 101 3.21 -9.24 -10.78
N GLY A 102 3.75 -9.91 -11.81
CA GLY A 102 5.01 -10.67 -11.70
C GLY A 102 6.20 -9.81 -11.24
N ARG A 103 6.11 -8.49 -11.42
CA ARG A 103 7.08 -7.52 -10.88
C ARG A 103 7.04 -7.37 -9.36
N LEU A 104 6.00 -7.85 -8.67
CA LEU A 104 5.93 -7.82 -7.20
C LEU A 104 7.13 -8.48 -6.52
N LEU A 105 7.75 -9.46 -7.18
CA LEU A 105 8.82 -10.25 -6.60
C LEU A 105 10.22 -9.74 -6.94
N THR A 106 10.36 -8.90 -7.97
CA THR A 106 11.67 -8.58 -8.58
C THR A 106 12.20 -7.22 -8.15
N ASP A 107 11.53 -6.15 -8.59
CA ASP A 107 12.03 -4.79 -8.40
C ASP A 107 11.01 -3.89 -7.71
N GLU A 108 11.47 -3.25 -6.64
CA GLU A 108 10.72 -2.18 -5.98
C GLU A 108 11.32 -0.83 -6.35
N GLU A 109 10.44 0.11 -6.67
CA GLU A 109 10.78 1.52 -6.70
C GLU A 109 10.51 2.14 -5.34
N ILE A 110 11.41 3.02 -4.94
CA ILE A 110 11.11 3.97 -3.88
C ILE A 110 10.25 5.05 -4.51
N PHE A 111 9.00 5.11 -4.08
CA PHE A 111 8.20 6.30 -4.31
C PHE A 111 8.07 7.05 -2.99
N GLU A 112 8.20 8.35 -3.09
CA GLU A 112 7.86 9.24 -2.00
C GLU A 112 6.38 9.55 -2.18
N ASP A 113 5.55 9.15 -1.21
CA ASP A 113 4.13 9.47 -1.25
C ASP A 113 3.91 10.98 -1.06
N SER A 114 2.66 11.43 -1.17
CA SER A 114 2.30 12.84 -1.01
C SER A 114 2.67 13.45 0.35
N PHE A 115 3.12 12.64 1.31
CA PHE A 115 3.51 13.04 2.66
C PHE A 115 5.03 13.00 2.87
N GLY A 116 5.82 12.78 1.82
CA GLY A 116 7.29 12.70 1.96
C GLY A 116 7.79 11.31 2.39
N VAL A 117 6.91 10.30 2.45
CA VAL A 117 7.26 8.98 2.96
C VAL A 117 7.78 8.11 1.84
N LYS A 118 9.03 7.70 1.96
CA LYS A 118 9.63 6.68 1.09
C LYS A 118 8.98 5.33 1.35
N ARG A 119 8.10 4.93 0.46
CA ARG A 119 7.47 3.61 0.42
C ARG A 119 8.10 2.78 -0.68
N LEU A 120 8.17 1.48 -0.43
CA LEU A 120 8.48 0.52 -1.47
C LEU A 120 7.19 0.21 -2.22
N ARG A 121 7.23 0.34 -3.54
CA ARG A 121 6.18 -0.11 -4.44
C ARG A 121 6.81 -0.97 -5.51
N SER A 122 6.20 -2.09 -5.83
CA SER A 122 6.58 -2.84 -7.03
C SER A 122 6.36 -2.00 -8.27
N GLN A 123 7.36 -1.88 -9.14
CA GLN A 123 7.21 -1.11 -10.38
C GLN A 123 6.06 -1.66 -11.23
N GLY A 124 5.07 -0.82 -11.53
CA GLY A 124 3.97 -1.17 -12.43
C GLY A 124 2.94 -2.15 -11.87
N CYS A 125 2.94 -2.41 -10.55
CA CYS A 125 1.84 -3.13 -9.88
C CYS A 125 1.33 -2.32 -8.68
N PHE A 126 0.00 -2.22 -8.58
CA PHE A 126 -0.67 -1.62 -7.44
C PHE A 126 -0.77 -2.66 -6.33
N MET A 127 -0.13 -2.39 -5.19
CA MET A 127 -0.30 -3.20 -3.99
C MET A 127 -1.55 -2.74 -3.24
N GLN A 128 -2.57 -3.58 -3.23
CA GLN A 128 -3.70 -3.45 -2.35
C GLN A 128 -3.24 -3.70 -0.90
N ASN A 129 -3.62 -2.83 0.02
CA ASN A 129 -3.32 -3.04 1.43
C ASN A 129 -4.38 -3.95 2.07
N TYR A 130 -3.97 -5.15 2.48
CA TYR A 130 -4.81 -6.10 3.19
C TYR A 130 -4.66 -5.89 4.69
N THR A 131 -5.76 -5.71 5.41
CA THR A 131 -5.76 -5.62 6.88
C THR A 131 -6.63 -6.72 7.48
N ALA A 132 -6.37 -7.03 8.75
CA ALA A 132 -6.93 -8.14 9.48
C ALA A 132 -8.14 -7.73 10.33
N PRO A 133 -9.18 -8.57 10.45
CA PRO A 133 -9.83 -9.27 9.35
C PRO A 133 -10.74 -8.29 8.60
N THR A 134 -10.46 -8.02 7.33
CA THR A 134 -11.33 -7.15 6.51
C THR A 134 -12.18 -7.93 5.51
N PRO A 135 -13.36 -7.39 5.12
CA PRO A 135 -14.15 -7.90 4.01
C PRO A 135 -13.33 -8.04 2.71
N LEU A 136 -12.27 -7.25 2.55
CA LEU A 136 -11.37 -7.34 1.40
C LEU A 136 -10.57 -8.65 1.40
N THR A 137 -9.94 -9.01 2.52
CA THR A 137 -9.21 -10.29 2.65
C THR A 137 -10.15 -11.48 2.42
N SER A 138 -11.33 -11.48 3.04
CA SER A 138 -12.32 -12.55 2.83
C SER A 138 -12.77 -12.63 1.36
N ARG A 139 -13.07 -11.49 0.72
CA ARG A 139 -13.45 -11.46 -0.71
C ARG A 139 -12.35 -12.01 -1.62
N CYS A 140 -11.09 -11.70 -1.34
CA CYS A 140 -9.97 -12.27 -2.10
C CYS A 140 -9.99 -13.81 -2.03
N PHE A 141 -9.99 -14.38 -0.81
CA PHE A 141 -9.92 -15.84 -0.67
C PHE A 141 -11.18 -16.57 -1.13
N THR A 142 -12.36 -15.99 -0.91
CA THR A 142 -13.60 -16.54 -1.50
C THR A 142 -13.52 -16.54 -3.02
N SER A 143 -13.00 -15.46 -3.63
CA SER A 143 -12.79 -15.40 -5.08
C SER A 143 -11.80 -16.46 -5.55
N LEU A 144 -10.67 -16.63 -4.87
CA LEU A 144 -9.66 -17.63 -5.21
C LEU A 144 -10.21 -19.06 -5.10
N SER A 145 -10.88 -19.37 -3.99
CA SER A 145 -11.55 -20.66 -3.77
C SER A 145 -12.58 -20.96 -4.86
N HIS A 146 -13.39 -19.97 -5.23
CA HIS A 146 -14.39 -20.10 -6.29
C HIS A 146 -13.76 -20.27 -7.69
N HIS A 147 -12.59 -19.68 -7.94
CA HIS A 147 -11.87 -19.94 -9.19
C HIS A 147 -11.30 -21.36 -9.24
N GLN A 148 -10.79 -21.88 -8.12
CA GLN A 148 -10.28 -23.25 -8.05
C GLN A 148 -11.41 -24.29 -8.17
N SER A 149 -12.57 -24.05 -7.55
CA SER A 149 -13.71 -24.97 -7.63
C SER A 149 -14.23 -25.17 -9.06
N LYS A 150 -14.15 -24.13 -9.90
CA LYS A 150 -14.54 -24.22 -11.32
C LYS A 150 -13.61 -25.11 -12.15
N THR A 151 -12.39 -25.37 -11.69
CA THR A 151 -11.44 -26.25 -12.38
C THR A 151 -11.60 -27.73 -12.02
N ASN A 152 -12.81 -28.15 -11.60
CA ASN A 152 -13.17 -29.52 -11.20
C ASN A 152 -12.41 -30.10 -9.99
N SER A 153 -11.60 -29.31 -9.30
CA SER A 153 -11.05 -29.71 -8.01
C SER A 153 -11.85 -29.00 -6.92
N SER A 154 -12.42 -29.76 -5.97
CA SER A 154 -13.05 -29.23 -4.75
C SER A 154 -12.02 -28.60 -3.80
N GLN A 155 -10.99 -27.99 -4.36
CA GLN A 155 -9.73 -27.77 -3.70
C GLN A 155 -9.65 -26.34 -3.21
N GLY A 156 -9.35 -26.21 -1.92
CA GLY A 156 -9.10 -24.93 -1.30
C GLY A 156 -7.77 -24.32 -1.70
N VAL A 157 -7.64 -23.03 -1.39
CA VAL A 157 -6.38 -22.30 -1.52
C VAL A 157 -5.40 -22.89 -0.51
N ARG A 158 -4.23 -23.33 -0.97
CA ARG A 158 -3.23 -23.94 -0.08
C ARG A 158 -1.89 -23.25 -0.24
N ILE A 159 -1.43 -22.62 0.84
CA ILE A 159 -0.14 -21.93 0.94
C ILE A 159 0.79 -22.84 1.73
N VAL A 160 1.97 -23.15 1.19
CA VAL A 160 2.99 -23.95 1.88
C VAL A 160 4.26 -23.12 2.05
N LEU A 161 4.71 -22.95 3.28
CA LEU A 161 5.93 -22.22 3.64
C LEU A 161 6.98 -23.21 4.13
N ILE A 162 8.16 -23.22 3.52
CA ILE A 162 9.24 -24.15 3.83
C ILE A 162 10.49 -23.35 4.16
N GLY A 163 11.03 -23.50 5.37
CA GLY A 163 12.28 -22.83 5.72
C GLY A 163 12.46 -22.64 7.21
N ASP A 164 13.12 -21.53 7.56
CA ASP A 164 13.49 -21.18 8.92
C ASP A 164 12.50 -20.25 9.64
N SER A 165 12.98 -19.56 10.67
CA SER A 165 12.20 -18.64 11.50
C SER A 165 11.55 -17.50 10.71
N ARG A 166 12.07 -17.11 9.55
CA ARG A 166 11.44 -16.09 8.69
C ARG A 166 10.15 -16.60 8.06
N MET A 167 10.12 -17.87 7.63
CA MET A 167 8.89 -18.51 7.13
C MET A 167 7.86 -18.70 8.24
N ARG A 168 8.31 -18.91 9.48
CA ARG A 168 7.45 -18.87 10.66
C ARG A 168 6.83 -17.49 10.88
N GLN A 169 7.65 -16.43 10.87
CA GLN A 169 7.13 -15.06 11.01
C GLN A 169 6.11 -14.73 9.91
N LEU A 170 6.42 -15.11 8.66
CA LEU A 170 5.51 -14.95 7.52
C LEU A 170 4.19 -15.67 7.74
N GLN A 171 4.22 -16.92 8.21
CA GLN A 171 3.01 -17.67 8.55
C GLN A 171 2.15 -16.93 9.56
N HIS A 172 2.73 -16.49 10.69
CA HIS A 172 1.97 -15.79 11.72
C HIS A 172 1.35 -14.51 11.19
N LYS A 173 2.08 -13.75 10.37
CA LYS A 173 1.54 -12.51 9.81
C LYS A 173 0.43 -12.77 8.79
N LEU A 174 0.55 -13.81 7.96
CA LEU A 174 -0.52 -14.24 7.07
C LEU A 174 -1.75 -14.71 7.86
N ASN A 175 -1.56 -15.53 8.90
CA ASN A 175 -2.62 -15.99 9.78
C ASN A 175 -3.37 -14.82 10.41
N TRP A 176 -2.64 -13.80 10.88
CA TRP A 176 -3.25 -12.58 11.39
C TRP A 176 -4.06 -11.88 10.30
N LEU A 177 -3.48 -11.62 9.12
CA LEU A 177 -4.19 -10.98 7.99
C LEU A 177 -5.49 -11.71 7.60
N ILE A 178 -5.48 -13.03 7.65
CA ILE A 178 -6.61 -13.90 7.30
C ILE A 178 -7.69 -13.90 8.38
N THR A 179 -7.30 -14.01 9.65
CA THR A 179 -8.22 -14.36 10.74
C THR A 179 -8.53 -13.21 11.70
N GLY A 180 -7.77 -12.11 11.66
CA GLY A 180 -7.83 -11.08 12.70
C GLY A 180 -7.12 -11.47 13.99
N ASN A 181 -6.68 -12.72 14.12
CA ASN A 181 -6.24 -13.28 15.38
C ASN A 181 -4.76 -13.67 15.30
N TRP A 182 -4.02 -13.35 16.37
CA TRP A 182 -2.59 -13.69 16.50
C TRP A 182 -2.35 -15.12 17.03
N THR A 183 -3.41 -15.86 17.38
CA THR A 183 -3.26 -17.18 18.02
C THR A 183 -2.93 -18.27 17.03
N ASP A 184 -1.83 -18.99 17.28
CA ASP A 184 -1.61 -20.31 16.68
C ASP A 184 -2.72 -21.28 17.11
N ILE A 185 -3.22 -22.05 16.16
CA ILE A 185 -4.03 -23.24 16.43
C ILE A 185 -3.08 -24.42 16.27
N ASP A 186 -2.70 -25.05 17.38
CA ASP A 186 -2.08 -26.36 17.33
C ASP A 186 -3.18 -27.40 17.05
N ASN A 187 -3.26 -27.85 15.79
CA ASN A 187 -4.27 -28.81 15.33
C ASN A 187 -4.19 -30.16 16.05
N ALA A 188 -3.12 -30.45 16.80
CA ALA A 188 -3.04 -31.69 17.58
C ALA A 188 -3.90 -31.68 18.85
N LYS A 189 -4.28 -30.50 19.36
CA LYS A 189 -4.99 -30.38 20.66
C LYS A 189 -6.30 -29.59 20.62
N GLY A 190 -6.57 -28.82 19.57
CA GLY A 190 -7.83 -28.08 19.43
C GLY A 190 -7.99 -26.90 20.42
N ASP A 191 -6.99 -26.61 21.24
CA ASP A 191 -7.03 -25.52 22.22
C ASP A 191 -6.61 -24.18 21.62
N ARG A 192 -7.36 -23.12 21.93
CA ARG A 192 -7.03 -21.73 21.55
C ARG A 192 -5.93 -21.19 22.47
N ILE A 193 -4.69 -21.09 21.98
CA ILE A 193 -3.60 -20.52 22.76
C ILE A 193 -3.56 -18.99 22.55
N ARG A 194 -4.08 -18.21 23.51
CA ARG A 194 -4.18 -16.73 23.44
C ARG A 194 -2.85 -16.00 23.26
N GLN A 195 -1.75 -16.65 23.60
CA GLN A 195 -0.40 -16.33 23.18
C GLN A 195 0.32 -17.67 23.17
N PRO A 196 0.75 -18.23 22.02
CA PRO A 196 1.52 -19.46 22.06
C PRO A 196 2.68 -19.24 23.02
N ALA A 197 2.67 -19.93 24.18
CA ALA A 197 3.87 -20.10 24.98
C ALA A 197 4.93 -20.50 23.96
N PRO A 198 6.04 -19.74 23.85
CA PRO A 198 6.81 -19.68 22.63
C PRO A 198 7.16 -21.13 22.27
N LEU A 199 6.51 -21.65 21.24
CA LEU A 199 6.85 -22.95 20.67
C LEU A 199 8.13 -22.63 19.91
N VAL A 200 9.22 -22.49 20.68
CA VAL A 200 10.54 -22.15 20.19
C VAL A 200 11.00 -23.37 19.44
N CYS A 201 10.66 -23.40 18.16
CA CYS A 201 11.32 -24.24 17.17
C CYS A 201 12.72 -23.70 16.82
N ASP A 202 13.11 -22.54 17.37
CA ASP A 202 14.47 -22.02 17.24
C ASP A 202 15.42 -22.83 18.15
N GLU A 203 16.26 -23.66 17.55
CA GLU A 203 17.29 -24.41 18.28
C GLU A 203 18.26 -23.48 19.02
N PRO A 204 18.77 -23.89 20.22
CA PRO A 204 19.57 -25.10 20.32
C PRO A 204 19.05 -26.21 21.27
N LEU A 205 17.82 -26.13 21.80
CA LEU A 205 17.35 -27.03 22.88
C LEU A 205 16.40 -28.17 22.45
N GLY A 206 16.39 -28.57 21.18
CA GLY A 206 15.26 -29.28 20.59
C GLY A 206 15.53 -30.65 19.95
N GLY A 207 16.49 -31.44 20.44
CA GLY A 207 16.94 -32.69 19.80
C GLY A 207 15.87 -33.74 19.41
N ASN A 208 14.61 -33.64 19.87
CA ASN A 208 13.50 -34.51 19.44
C ASN A 208 12.29 -33.77 18.81
N LYS A 209 12.22 -32.43 18.87
CA LYS A 209 11.00 -31.69 18.48
C LYS A 209 10.89 -31.45 16.97
N VAL A 210 12.04 -31.30 16.30
CA VAL A 210 12.09 -31.19 14.83
C VAL A 210 11.78 -32.55 14.21
N GLU A 211 12.36 -33.63 14.73
CA GLU A 211 12.14 -35.00 14.23
C GLU A 211 10.69 -35.48 14.42
N THR A 212 10.04 -35.08 15.51
CA THR A 212 8.62 -35.44 15.76
C THR A 212 7.62 -34.62 14.94
N GLY A 213 8.07 -33.65 14.13
CA GLY A 213 7.20 -32.84 13.29
C GLY A 213 6.34 -31.83 14.06
N GLN A 214 6.58 -31.62 15.36
CA GLN A 214 5.87 -30.64 16.19
C GLN A 214 6.05 -29.19 15.69
N CYS A 215 7.08 -28.95 14.88
CA CYS A 215 7.33 -27.67 14.24
C CYS A 215 6.59 -27.50 12.91
N ASN A 216 5.75 -28.44 12.49
CA ASN A 216 4.89 -28.29 11.31
C ASN A 216 3.52 -27.78 11.73
N LEU A 217 3.20 -26.53 11.38
CA LEU A 217 1.93 -25.89 11.74
C LEU A 217 1.04 -25.78 10.52
N THR A 218 -0.25 -26.09 10.69
CA THR A 218 -1.27 -25.92 9.65
C THR A 218 -2.39 -25.05 10.19
N LEU A 219 -2.61 -23.87 9.62
CA LEU A 219 -3.84 -23.13 9.82
C LEU A 219 -4.85 -23.57 8.76
N SER A 220 -6.02 -24.04 9.20
CA SER A 220 -7.16 -24.29 8.32
C SER A 220 -8.25 -23.27 8.62
N VAL A 221 -8.75 -22.60 7.58
CA VAL A 221 -9.88 -21.67 7.67
C VAL A 221 -10.99 -22.19 6.76
N PRO A 222 -11.84 -23.11 7.25
CA PRO A 222 -12.85 -23.79 6.43
C PRO A 222 -13.82 -22.82 5.76
N SER A 223 -14.18 -21.72 6.43
CA SER A 223 -15.07 -20.68 5.88
C SER A 223 -14.51 -19.99 4.63
N LEU A 224 -13.19 -20.02 4.43
CA LEU A 224 -12.51 -19.48 3.25
C LEU A 224 -12.00 -20.59 2.31
N ASN A 225 -12.20 -21.86 2.67
CA ASN A 225 -11.56 -23.01 2.01
C ASN A 225 -10.06 -22.76 1.82
N LEU A 226 -9.38 -22.33 2.90
CA LEU A 226 -7.99 -21.90 2.88
C LEU A 226 -7.18 -22.72 3.89
N THR A 227 -5.96 -23.11 3.49
CA THR A 227 -4.99 -23.77 4.36
C THR A 227 -3.62 -23.11 4.22
N VAL A 228 -3.01 -22.75 5.34
CA VAL A 228 -1.64 -22.23 5.41
C VAL A 228 -0.77 -23.20 6.21
N GLN A 229 0.13 -23.89 5.53
CA GLN A 229 1.03 -24.86 6.12
C GLN A 229 2.43 -24.28 6.23
N ARG A 230 3.12 -24.59 7.32
CA ARG A 230 4.55 -24.33 7.50
C ARG A 230 5.26 -25.62 7.82
N TRP A 231 6.36 -25.85 7.11
CA TRP A 231 7.29 -26.93 7.38
C TRP A 231 8.63 -26.36 7.80
N TRP A 232 9.09 -26.79 8.98
CA TRP A 232 10.38 -26.36 9.52
C TRP A 232 11.50 -27.12 8.82
N ALA A 233 12.25 -26.40 7.98
CA ALA A 233 13.36 -26.93 7.19
C ALA A 233 14.44 -25.85 7.09
N THR A 234 15.06 -25.54 8.24
CA THR A 234 16.05 -24.47 8.41
C THR A 234 17.24 -24.61 7.47
N MET A 235 17.65 -25.85 7.26
CA MET A 235 18.49 -26.28 6.18
C MET A 235 17.59 -27.10 5.28
N VAL A 236 17.47 -26.70 4.03
CA VAL A 236 16.89 -27.55 2.98
C VAL A 236 17.93 -28.63 2.64
N GLU A 237 18.42 -29.33 3.67
CA GLU A 237 19.40 -30.40 3.58
C GLU A 237 18.83 -31.51 2.68
N PRO A 238 19.66 -32.16 1.84
CA PRO A 238 19.26 -33.24 0.96
C PRO A 238 18.25 -34.20 1.59
N GLY A 239 18.45 -34.68 2.82
CA GLY A 239 17.50 -35.57 3.49
C GLY A 239 16.13 -34.95 3.76
N MET A 240 16.07 -33.84 4.49
CA MET A 240 14.80 -33.22 4.91
C MET A 240 14.07 -32.54 3.77
N ALA A 241 14.78 -31.80 2.93
CA ALA A 241 14.20 -31.12 1.78
C ALA A 241 13.61 -32.09 0.78
N HIS A 242 14.34 -33.16 0.48
CA HIS A 242 13.86 -34.22 -0.38
C HIS A 242 12.60 -34.83 0.22
N PHE A 243 12.60 -35.16 1.53
CA PHE A 243 11.42 -35.68 2.19
C PHE A 243 10.20 -34.77 2.03
N PHE A 244 10.34 -33.48 2.30
CA PHE A 244 9.25 -32.51 2.17
C PHE A 244 8.77 -32.36 0.71
N LEU A 245 9.68 -32.09 -0.23
CA LEU A 245 9.31 -31.88 -1.64
C LEU A 245 8.72 -33.15 -2.26
N THR A 246 9.28 -34.32 -1.95
CA THR A 246 8.74 -35.62 -2.35
C THR A 246 7.37 -35.86 -1.74
N ARG A 247 7.12 -35.47 -0.48
CA ARG A 247 5.77 -35.53 0.12
C ARG A 247 4.77 -34.59 -0.56
N ILE A 248 5.17 -33.40 -1.00
CA ILE A 248 4.27 -32.53 -1.79
C ILE A 248 3.93 -33.23 -3.10
N LEU A 249 4.94 -33.70 -3.84
CA LEU A 249 4.75 -34.37 -5.12
C LEU A 249 3.94 -35.67 -4.99
N ALA A 250 4.15 -36.45 -3.93
CA ALA A 250 3.36 -37.64 -3.62
C ALA A 250 1.92 -37.26 -3.29
N ALA A 251 1.69 -36.24 -2.43
CA ALA A 251 0.34 -35.78 -2.12
C ALA A 251 -0.40 -35.28 -3.38
N VAL A 252 0.31 -34.67 -4.33
CA VAL A 252 -0.25 -34.29 -5.63
C VAL A 252 -0.68 -35.52 -6.42
N ASN A 253 0.13 -36.58 -6.44
CA ASN A 253 -0.24 -37.82 -7.13
C ASN A 253 -1.42 -38.55 -6.46
N ASP A 254 -1.45 -38.57 -5.12
CA ASP A 254 -2.43 -39.36 -4.37
C ASP A 254 -3.79 -38.67 -4.25
N SER A 255 -3.80 -37.35 -4.02
CA SER A 255 -5.02 -36.58 -3.75
C SER A 255 -5.43 -35.65 -4.89
N GLY A 256 -4.57 -35.47 -5.90
CA GLY A 256 -4.72 -34.44 -6.93
C GLY A 256 -4.53 -33.01 -6.39
N GLN A 257 -4.20 -32.83 -5.11
CA GLN A 257 -4.21 -31.53 -4.47
C GLN A 257 -2.86 -30.80 -4.55
N LEU A 258 -2.73 -29.91 -5.53
CA LEU A 258 -1.59 -28.99 -5.65
C LEU A 258 -1.71 -27.78 -4.71
N PRO A 259 -0.66 -27.42 -3.96
CA PRO A 259 -0.66 -26.11 -3.30
C PRO A 259 -0.83 -25.00 -4.35
N SER A 260 -1.51 -23.92 -3.98
CA SER A 260 -1.63 -22.72 -4.82
C SER A 260 -0.29 -21.99 -4.93
N ILE A 261 0.50 -22.05 -3.87
CA ILE A 261 1.83 -21.44 -3.79
C ILE A 261 2.70 -22.20 -2.79
N VAL A 262 3.99 -22.32 -3.12
CA VAL A 262 5.04 -22.81 -2.23
C VAL A 262 6.11 -21.73 -2.09
N ILE A 263 6.38 -21.28 -0.86
CA ILE A 263 7.42 -20.28 -0.58
C ILE A 263 8.55 -20.98 0.18
N ILE A 264 9.75 -20.93 -0.37
CA ILE A 264 10.93 -21.65 0.13
C ILE A 264 11.99 -20.63 0.55
N ASN A 265 12.61 -20.88 1.70
CA ASN A 265 13.78 -20.15 2.18
C ASN A 265 14.82 -21.12 2.76
N SER A 266 16.09 -20.95 2.37
CA SER A 266 17.20 -21.81 2.82
C SER A 266 18.54 -21.09 2.78
N GLY A 267 19.31 -21.17 3.86
CA GLY A 267 20.72 -20.76 3.87
C GLY A 267 21.23 -20.16 5.17
N ALA A 268 20.40 -19.44 5.93
CA ALA A 268 20.85 -18.75 7.15
C ALA A 268 21.40 -19.72 8.20
N TRP A 269 20.75 -20.86 8.38
CA TRP A 269 21.25 -21.90 9.27
C TRP A 269 22.46 -22.64 8.73
N LEU A 270 22.58 -22.83 7.41
CA LEU A 270 23.81 -23.38 6.82
C LEU A 270 25.01 -22.46 7.08
N LEU A 271 24.82 -21.15 6.90
CA LEU A 271 25.84 -20.13 7.21
C LEU A 271 26.26 -20.21 8.68
N LYS A 272 25.31 -20.35 9.60
CA LYS A 272 25.58 -20.47 11.04
C LYS A 272 26.21 -21.82 11.42
N SER A 273 25.48 -22.92 11.26
CA SER A 273 25.83 -24.22 11.87
C SER A 273 26.85 -25.03 11.07
N VAL A 274 26.97 -24.78 9.77
CA VAL A 274 27.90 -25.52 8.91
C VAL A 274 29.10 -24.64 8.57
N CYS A 275 28.88 -23.43 8.04
CA CYS A 275 29.99 -22.62 7.59
C CYS A 275 30.75 -21.97 8.75
N HIS A 276 30.05 -21.28 9.65
CA HIS A 276 30.69 -20.60 10.78
C HIS A 276 31.14 -21.56 11.87
N GLU A 277 30.24 -22.38 12.44
CA GLU A 277 30.55 -23.25 13.57
C GLU A 277 31.63 -24.30 13.23
N LYS A 278 31.64 -24.84 12.00
CA LYS A 278 32.69 -25.77 11.54
C LYS A 278 33.89 -25.07 10.89
N ARG A 279 33.90 -23.73 10.86
CA ARG A 279 34.98 -22.91 10.28
C ARG A 279 35.37 -23.34 8.85
N LEU A 280 34.38 -23.61 8.01
CA LEU A 280 34.64 -23.95 6.61
C LEU A 280 35.22 -22.74 5.87
N THR A 281 36.09 -23.00 4.90
CA THR A 281 36.50 -21.98 3.94
C THR A 281 35.32 -21.50 3.11
N THR A 282 35.40 -20.29 2.56
CA THR A 282 34.39 -19.76 1.62
C THR A 282 34.09 -20.74 0.48
N GLU A 283 35.12 -21.39 -0.07
CA GLU A 283 34.97 -22.40 -1.13
C GLU A 283 34.21 -23.64 -0.65
N ASN A 284 34.56 -24.20 0.51
CA ASN A 284 33.86 -25.37 1.05
C ASN A 284 32.41 -25.04 1.41
N CYS A 285 32.17 -23.86 2.02
CA CYS A 285 30.82 -23.42 2.38
C CYS A 285 29.93 -23.23 1.14
N THR A 286 30.44 -22.57 0.09
CA THR A 286 29.70 -22.38 -1.17
C THR A 286 29.52 -23.69 -1.94
N GLY A 287 30.51 -24.60 -1.88
CA GLY A 287 30.42 -25.96 -2.40
C GLY A 287 29.30 -26.78 -1.75
N GLU A 288 29.19 -26.73 -0.42
CA GLU A 288 28.09 -27.39 0.31
C GLU A 288 26.73 -26.79 -0.08
N TYR A 289 26.61 -25.46 -0.20
CA TYR A 289 25.36 -24.84 -0.64
C TYR A 289 24.99 -25.23 -2.08
N ARG A 290 25.95 -25.24 -3.01
CA ARG A 290 25.76 -25.68 -4.41
C ARG A 290 25.30 -27.14 -4.47
N LYS A 291 25.88 -28.02 -3.66
CA LYS A 291 25.48 -29.43 -3.54
C LYS A 291 24.04 -29.56 -3.05
N ILE A 292 23.65 -28.78 -2.04
CA ILE A 292 22.29 -28.76 -1.50
C ILE A 292 21.28 -28.34 -2.59
N ILE A 293 21.50 -27.18 -3.23
CA ILE A 293 20.59 -26.67 -4.27
C ILE A 293 20.52 -27.63 -5.46
N SER A 294 21.65 -28.17 -5.90
CA SER A 294 21.70 -29.14 -7.01
C SER A 294 20.92 -30.43 -6.69
N HIS A 295 20.97 -30.90 -5.45
CA HIS A 295 20.26 -32.10 -5.01
C HIS A 295 18.73 -31.93 -5.06
N ILE A 296 18.23 -30.75 -4.67
CA ILE A 296 16.78 -30.48 -4.63
C ILE A 296 16.23 -29.94 -5.95
N LYS A 297 17.09 -29.44 -6.85
CA LYS A 297 16.71 -28.86 -8.15
C LYS A 297 15.75 -29.74 -8.96
N PRO A 298 15.95 -31.06 -9.12
CA PRO A 298 15.03 -31.89 -9.90
C PRO A 298 13.61 -31.91 -9.32
N LEU A 299 13.47 -31.87 -8.00
CA LEU A 299 12.17 -31.83 -7.32
C LEU A 299 11.53 -30.44 -7.43
N ILE A 300 12.32 -29.37 -7.27
CA ILE A 300 11.85 -28.00 -7.44
C ILE A 300 11.41 -27.74 -8.88
N MET A 301 12.15 -28.25 -9.87
CA MET A 301 11.78 -28.14 -11.28
C MET A 301 10.43 -28.82 -11.57
N ARG A 302 10.22 -30.04 -11.03
CA ARG A 302 8.93 -30.74 -11.13
C ARG A 302 7.81 -29.98 -10.41
N LEU A 303 8.07 -29.49 -9.21
CA LEU A 303 7.08 -28.78 -8.41
C LEU A 303 6.68 -27.46 -9.07
N SER A 304 7.64 -26.66 -9.52
CA SER A 304 7.42 -25.38 -10.19
C SER A 304 6.76 -25.50 -11.58
N ALA A 305 6.79 -26.69 -12.19
CA ALA A 305 5.98 -26.97 -13.37
C ALA A 305 4.49 -27.17 -13.05
N LEU A 306 4.14 -27.44 -11.80
CA LEU A 306 2.77 -27.77 -11.37
C LEU A 306 2.13 -26.66 -10.52
N THR A 307 2.93 -25.88 -9.80
CA THR A 307 2.47 -24.81 -8.91
C THR A 307 3.44 -23.62 -8.94
N SER A 308 2.98 -22.47 -8.43
CA SER A 308 3.85 -21.34 -8.20
C SER A 308 4.84 -21.64 -7.07
N VAL A 309 6.14 -21.61 -7.38
CA VAL A 309 7.21 -21.75 -6.38
C VAL A 309 7.97 -20.42 -6.29
N ILE A 310 8.08 -19.89 -5.07
CA ILE A 310 8.81 -18.66 -4.78
C ILE A 310 10.04 -19.00 -3.92
N TRP A 311 11.22 -18.57 -4.36
CA TRP A 311 12.46 -18.63 -3.59
C TRP A 311 12.74 -17.29 -2.91
N THR A 312 12.84 -17.31 -1.58
CA THR A 312 13.11 -16.11 -0.77
C THR A 312 14.61 -15.96 -0.53
N PRO A 313 15.26 -14.90 -1.04
CA PRO A 313 16.69 -14.67 -0.85
C PRO A 313 17.10 -14.57 0.62
N GLN A 314 18.35 -14.90 0.90
CA GLN A 314 19.00 -14.67 2.17
C GLN A 314 19.25 -13.18 2.42
N THR A 315 19.12 -12.79 3.68
CA THR A 315 19.35 -11.44 4.19
C THR A 315 20.53 -11.47 5.17
N PRO A 316 21.33 -10.39 5.26
CA PRO A 316 22.41 -10.29 6.26
C PRO A 316 21.90 -10.49 7.69
N VAL A 317 22.74 -10.96 8.61
CA VAL A 317 22.43 -11.11 10.04
C VAL A 317 23.17 -10.04 10.84
N ALA A 318 22.51 -9.40 11.81
CA ALA A 318 23.01 -8.20 12.49
C ALA A 318 23.67 -8.51 13.84
N LYS A 319 23.32 -9.62 14.50
CA LYS A 319 23.85 -10.00 15.82
C LYS A 319 24.48 -11.39 15.84
N GLY A 320 25.54 -11.50 16.62
CA GLY A 320 26.28 -12.73 16.89
C GLY A 320 27.68 -12.71 16.28
N ASP A 321 28.58 -13.49 16.88
CA ASP A 321 30.00 -13.60 16.50
C ASP A 321 30.21 -14.08 15.05
N TRP A 322 29.16 -14.62 14.42
CA TRP A 322 29.18 -15.14 13.06
C TRP A 322 28.75 -14.15 11.98
N SER A 323 28.21 -12.98 12.36
CA SER A 323 27.58 -12.03 11.45
C SER A 323 28.54 -11.48 10.39
N MET A 324 29.73 -11.01 10.77
CA MET A 324 30.62 -10.29 9.84
C MET A 324 31.12 -11.17 8.68
N GLU A 325 31.63 -12.36 8.98
CA GLU A 325 32.17 -13.26 7.94
C GLU A 325 31.05 -13.92 7.13
N SER A 326 29.96 -14.33 7.80
CA SER A 326 28.84 -14.99 7.12
C SER A 326 28.07 -14.05 6.20
N ASN A 327 27.99 -12.76 6.54
CA ASN A 327 27.31 -11.76 5.71
C ASN A 327 28.02 -11.53 4.37
N LYS A 328 29.34 -11.80 4.27
CA LYS A 328 30.06 -11.77 2.98
C LYS A 328 29.57 -12.86 2.03
N LEU A 329 29.05 -13.97 2.57
CA LEU A 329 28.56 -15.11 1.79
C LEU A 329 27.09 -14.99 1.40
N VAL A 330 26.31 -14.11 2.03
CA VAL A 330 24.88 -13.92 1.73
C VAL A 330 24.63 -13.55 0.26
N PRO A 331 25.34 -12.59 -0.36
CA PRO A 331 25.20 -12.31 -1.79
C PRO A 331 25.58 -13.52 -2.65
N VAL A 332 26.65 -14.24 -2.30
CA VAL A 332 27.14 -15.42 -3.03
C VAL A 332 26.13 -16.56 -3.00
N PHE A 333 25.50 -16.82 -1.84
CA PHE A 333 24.44 -17.82 -1.72
C PHE A 333 23.23 -17.47 -2.58
N ASN A 334 22.83 -16.20 -2.57
CA ASN A 334 21.71 -15.74 -3.39
C ASN A 334 22.00 -15.89 -4.90
N GLU A 335 23.23 -15.61 -5.33
CA GLU A 335 23.69 -15.82 -6.70
C GLU A 335 23.69 -17.31 -7.08
N ILE A 336 24.28 -18.18 -6.25
CA ILE A 336 24.30 -19.63 -6.48
C ILE A 336 22.88 -20.19 -6.62
N ALA A 337 21.95 -19.81 -5.74
CA ALA A 337 20.57 -20.27 -5.84
C ALA A 337 19.90 -19.78 -7.14
N SER A 338 20.10 -18.50 -7.49
CA SER A 338 19.55 -17.91 -8.72
C SER A 338 20.09 -18.58 -9.98
N GLU A 339 21.40 -18.79 -10.06
CA GLU A 339 22.08 -19.45 -11.18
C GLU A 339 21.58 -20.89 -11.36
N LEU A 340 21.57 -21.67 -10.27
CA LEU A 340 21.22 -23.10 -10.34
C LEU A 340 19.74 -23.35 -10.63
N LEU A 341 18.86 -22.41 -10.28
CA LEU A 341 17.41 -22.52 -10.48
C LEU A 341 16.91 -21.70 -11.68
N GLU A 342 17.78 -21.05 -12.46
CA GLU A 342 17.42 -20.18 -13.59
C GLU A 342 16.62 -20.91 -14.68
N ASP A 343 16.91 -22.20 -14.90
CA ASP A 343 16.25 -23.06 -15.88
C ASP A 343 14.95 -23.71 -15.36
N THR A 344 14.49 -23.32 -14.17
CA THR A 344 13.22 -23.76 -13.57
C THR A 344 12.15 -22.67 -13.65
N ASN A 345 10.91 -22.98 -13.27
CA ASN A 345 9.83 -21.98 -13.19
C ASN A 345 9.77 -21.29 -11.81
N VAL A 346 10.89 -21.28 -11.05
CA VAL A 346 10.94 -20.66 -9.72
C VAL A 346 11.02 -19.14 -9.84
N HIS A 347 10.21 -18.45 -9.04
CA HIS A 347 10.28 -17.00 -8.93
C HIS A 347 11.18 -16.57 -7.76
N PHE A 348 12.17 -15.73 -8.04
CA PHE A 348 13.01 -15.15 -6.99
C PHE A 348 12.38 -13.89 -6.39
N TRP A 349 12.27 -13.85 -5.06
CA TRP A 349 11.64 -12.77 -4.31
C TRP A 349 12.65 -11.71 -3.84
N TRP A 350 13.30 -11.06 -4.80
CA TRP A 350 14.26 -9.97 -4.57
C TRP A 350 13.68 -8.79 -3.81
N SER A 351 12.40 -8.45 -4.00
CA SER A 351 11.74 -7.37 -3.25
C SER A 351 11.72 -7.61 -1.74
N SER A 352 11.66 -8.87 -1.27
CA SER A 352 11.79 -9.18 0.16
C SER A 352 13.17 -8.78 0.71
N ARG A 353 14.23 -8.95 -0.07
CA ARG A 353 15.59 -8.55 0.35
C ARG A 353 15.74 -7.04 0.33
N GLN A 354 15.21 -6.37 -0.70
CA GLN A 354 15.19 -4.91 -0.78
C GLN A 354 14.45 -4.30 0.41
N ALA A 355 13.28 -4.84 0.77
CA ALA A 355 12.51 -4.43 1.94
C ALA A 355 13.34 -4.57 3.24
N TYR A 356 14.01 -5.71 3.42
CA TYR A 356 14.90 -5.94 4.55
C TYR A 356 16.02 -4.89 4.64
N GLU A 357 16.77 -4.70 3.55
CA GLU A 357 17.89 -3.76 3.49
C GLU A 357 17.42 -2.31 3.69
N ARG A 358 16.22 -1.99 3.18
CA ARG A 358 15.67 -0.65 3.20
C ARG A 358 15.09 -0.26 4.56
N PHE A 359 14.31 -1.14 5.18
CA PHE A 359 13.70 -0.85 6.46
C PHE A 359 14.71 -0.96 7.60
N SER A 360 15.70 -1.86 7.49
CA SER A 360 16.75 -2.06 8.49
C SER A 360 16.18 -2.17 9.91
N ASP A 361 15.02 -2.81 10.04
CA ASP A 361 14.17 -2.78 11.23
C ASP A 361 14.25 -4.05 12.07
N THR A 362 15.19 -4.92 11.73
CA THR A 362 15.47 -6.17 12.44
C THR A 362 16.45 -5.95 13.61
N PRO A 363 16.15 -6.46 14.81
CA PRO A 363 17.03 -6.32 15.96
C PRO A 363 18.19 -7.32 15.96
N ASP A 364 18.09 -8.45 15.25
CA ASP A 364 19.11 -9.51 15.22
C ASP A 364 19.60 -9.86 13.81
N GLY A 365 18.92 -9.38 12.78
CA GLY A 365 19.15 -9.66 11.37
C GLY A 365 18.84 -11.08 10.91
N LEU A 366 18.51 -11.98 11.83
CA LEU A 366 18.03 -13.32 11.47
C LEU A 366 16.53 -13.27 11.19
N HIS A 367 15.79 -12.54 12.02
CA HIS A 367 14.36 -12.35 11.90
C HIS A 367 14.04 -11.11 11.05
N TRP A 368 12.88 -11.11 10.40
CA TRP A 368 12.35 -9.88 9.81
C TRP A 368 11.86 -8.94 10.90
N GLY A 369 12.20 -7.65 10.75
CA GLY A 369 11.57 -6.61 11.54
C GLY A 369 10.11 -6.40 11.14
N SER A 370 9.37 -5.64 11.94
CA SER A 370 7.92 -5.48 11.79
C SER A 370 7.50 -4.97 10.42
N ARG A 371 8.16 -3.94 9.89
CA ARG A 371 7.87 -3.34 8.58
C ARG A 371 8.22 -4.29 7.46
N THR A 372 9.38 -4.93 7.52
CA THR A 372 9.80 -5.94 6.53
C THR A 372 8.79 -7.10 6.49
N LEU A 373 8.36 -7.58 7.65
CA LEU A 373 7.39 -8.67 7.76
C LEU A 373 5.99 -8.29 7.23
N ILE A 374 5.50 -7.10 7.60
CA ILE A 374 4.22 -6.58 7.09
C ILE A 374 4.28 -6.48 5.57
N HIS A 375 5.33 -5.85 5.04
CA HIS A 375 5.52 -5.69 3.60
C HIS A 375 5.54 -7.04 2.88
N ASN A 376 6.32 -7.98 3.39
CA ASN A 376 6.41 -9.31 2.79
C ASN A 376 5.06 -10.05 2.80
N ALA A 377 4.30 -9.95 3.89
CA ALA A 377 2.96 -10.51 3.94
C ALA A 377 2.02 -9.83 2.93
N GLN A 378 2.10 -8.50 2.76
CA GLN A 378 1.34 -7.79 1.72
C GLN A 378 1.69 -8.25 0.32
N VAL A 379 2.97 -8.47 0.02
CA VAL A 379 3.40 -8.97 -1.30
C VAL A 379 2.80 -10.35 -1.58
N VAL A 380 2.82 -11.27 -0.60
CA VAL A 380 2.19 -12.61 -0.76
C VAL A 380 0.68 -12.50 -0.97
N MET A 381 0.00 -11.65 -0.19
CA MET A 381 -1.43 -11.42 -0.35
C MET A 381 -1.74 -10.85 -1.74
N ASN A 382 -1.00 -9.85 -2.20
CA ASN A 382 -1.17 -9.27 -3.53
C ASN A 382 -0.83 -10.25 -4.65
N TYR A 383 0.20 -11.08 -4.47
CA TYR A 383 0.57 -12.11 -5.43
C TYR A 383 -0.58 -13.10 -5.65
N LEU A 384 -1.22 -13.54 -4.57
CA LEU A 384 -2.38 -14.44 -4.63
C LEU A 384 -3.63 -13.73 -5.17
N CYS A 385 -3.97 -12.57 -4.62
CA CYS A 385 -5.25 -11.91 -4.88
C CYS A 385 -5.30 -11.20 -6.24
N ASN A 386 -4.21 -10.57 -6.68
CA ASN A 386 -4.21 -9.79 -7.93
C ASN A 386 -4.21 -10.71 -9.17
N ALA A 387 -3.69 -11.93 -9.05
CA ALA A 387 -3.77 -12.94 -10.11
C ALA A 387 -5.23 -13.32 -10.43
N ALA A 388 -6.10 -13.38 -9.42
CA ALA A 388 -7.52 -13.68 -9.60
C ALA A 388 -8.27 -12.57 -10.34
N ASP A 389 -7.93 -11.31 -10.10
CA ASP A 389 -8.61 -10.18 -10.73
C ASP A 389 -8.23 -10.00 -12.20
N LEU A 390 -7.00 -10.36 -12.60
CA LEU A 390 -6.61 -10.36 -14.01
C LEU A 390 -7.44 -11.36 -14.83
N LEU A 391 -7.73 -12.54 -14.28
CA LEU A 391 -8.58 -13.55 -14.92
C LEU A 391 -10.03 -13.07 -15.08
N LYS A 392 -10.57 -12.30 -14.13
CA LYS A 392 -11.91 -11.70 -14.27
C LYS A 392 -11.94 -10.66 -15.38
N ILE A 393 -10.92 -9.80 -15.47
CA ILE A 393 -10.83 -8.79 -16.52
C ILE A 393 -10.75 -9.45 -17.89
N LEU A 394 -9.93 -10.50 -18.04
CA LEU A 394 -9.84 -11.26 -19.29
C LEU A 394 -11.18 -11.94 -19.65
N ALA A 395 -11.89 -12.52 -18.67
CA ALA A 395 -13.20 -13.10 -18.89
C ALA A 395 -14.25 -12.06 -19.35
N VAL A 396 -14.23 -10.86 -18.77
CA VAL A 396 -15.12 -9.76 -19.18
C VAL A 396 -14.79 -9.27 -20.59
N ILE A 397 -13.50 -9.11 -20.92
CA ILE A 397 -13.06 -8.72 -22.27
C ILE A 397 -13.51 -9.76 -23.31
N CYS A 398 -13.37 -11.07 -22.99
CA CYS A 398 -13.87 -12.14 -23.84
C CYS A 398 -15.39 -12.11 -24.01
N LEU A 399 -16.16 -11.87 -22.94
CA LEU A 399 -17.62 -11.77 -23.01
C LEU A 399 -18.10 -10.56 -23.81
N MET A 400 -17.32 -9.48 -23.84
CA MET A 400 -17.62 -8.27 -24.61
C MET A 400 -17.26 -8.42 -26.11
N GLY A 401 -16.69 -9.54 -26.54
CA GLY A 401 -16.32 -9.78 -27.95
C GLY A 401 -15.26 -8.81 -28.47
N ILE A 402 -14.48 -8.18 -27.58
CA ILE A 402 -13.43 -7.23 -27.97
C ILE A 402 -12.24 -8.04 -28.52
N PRO A 403 -11.83 -7.83 -29.79
CA PRO A 403 -10.68 -8.52 -30.35
C PRO A 403 -9.41 -8.19 -29.57
N LEU A 404 -8.71 -9.21 -29.07
CA LEU A 404 -7.42 -9.05 -28.42
C LEU A 404 -6.32 -9.05 -29.49
N VAL A 405 -5.62 -7.92 -29.65
CA VAL A 405 -4.44 -7.80 -30.50
C VAL A 405 -3.18 -7.95 -29.65
N PHE A 406 -2.39 -8.98 -29.88
CA PHE A 406 -1.13 -9.21 -29.17
C PHE A 406 0.06 -8.79 -30.04
N PHE A 407 0.94 -7.96 -29.48
CA PHE A 407 2.26 -7.68 -30.03
C PHE A 407 3.29 -8.55 -29.32
N SER A 408 3.94 -9.44 -30.07
CA SER A 408 5.08 -10.21 -29.56
C SER A 408 6.36 -9.39 -29.78
N TRP A 409 7.05 -9.06 -28.69
CA TRP A 409 8.37 -8.42 -28.74
C TRP A 409 9.41 -9.43 -28.28
N ASN A 410 10.27 -9.90 -29.19
CA ASN A 410 11.45 -10.66 -28.82
C ASN A 410 12.51 -9.69 -28.29
N SER A 411 12.73 -9.67 -26.98
CA SER A 411 13.81 -8.91 -26.36
C SER A 411 15.16 -9.55 -26.71
N PRO A 412 16.19 -8.77 -27.11
CA PRO A 412 17.55 -9.29 -27.20
C PRO A 412 18.10 -9.59 -25.81
N SER A 413 18.76 -10.73 -25.66
CA SER A 413 19.54 -11.11 -24.49
C SER A 413 20.62 -10.06 -24.19
N TYR A 414 20.50 -9.38 -23.05
CA TYR A 414 21.50 -8.43 -22.54
C TYR A 414 22.62 -9.19 -21.81
N SER A 415 23.82 -9.26 -22.38
CA SER A 415 25.03 -9.61 -21.62
C SER A 415 25.51 -8.37 -20.84
N ARG A 416 25.56 -8.45 -19.50
CA ARG A 416 26.14 -7.40 -18.66
C ARG A 416 27.67 -7.56 -18.61
N HIS A 417 28.40 -6.58 -19.14
CA HIS A 417 29.79 -6.30 -18.74
C HIS A 417 29.85 -4.91 -18.08
N PRO A 418 30.78 -4.69 -17.13
CA PRO A 418 30.90 -3.42 -16.40
C PRO A 418 31.51 -2.31 -17.28
N PRO A 419 31.27 -1.02 -16.97
CA PRO A 419 31.74 0.09 -17.80
C PRO A 419 33.18 0.48 -17.44
N GLU A 420 34.11 0.27 -18.37
CA GLU A 420 35.36 1.03 -18.43
C GLU A 420 35.26 2.15 -19.46
N VAL A 421 35.46 3.37 -18.95
CA VAL A 421 36.12 4.53 -19.58
C VAL A 421 36.09 4.63 -21.11
N ILE A 422 35.17 5.44 -21.66
CA ILE A 422 35.44 6.23 -22.86
C ILE A 422 34.93 7.66 -22.63
N SER A 423 35.90 8.55 -22.43
CA SER A 423 35.77 9.98 -22.65
C SER A 423 35.97 10.28 -24.14
N ASN A 424 35.45 11.43 -24.59
CA ASN A 424 35.57 12.04 -25.92
C ASN A 424 34.48 11.64 -26.93
N ILE A 425 33.50 12.53 -27.10
CA ILE A 425 33.25 13.29 -28.32
C ILE A 425 32.34 14.48 -27.94
N ARG A 426 32.98 15.65 -27.77
CA ARG A 426 32.36 16.97 -27.91
C ARG A 426 32.83 17.51 -29.25
N SER A 427 31.90 17.77 -30.16
CA SER A 427 31.91 18.86 -31.14
C SER A 427 31.17 18.40 -32.38
N TRP A 428 30.02 19.04 -32.62
CA TRP A 428 29.52 19.50 -33.92
C TRP A 428 28.04 19.84 -33.76
N ALA A 429 27.81 21.03 -33.23
CA ALA A 429 26.54 21.72 -33.36
C ALA A 429 26.86 23.22 -33.24
N LEU A 430 26.95 23.91 -34.38
CA LEU A 430 26.49 25.28 -34.64
C LEU A 430 26.95 25.72 -36.04
N SER A 431 26.08 26.51 -36.69
CA SER A 431 26.07 26.99 -38.08
C SER A 431 25.41 26.00 -39.07
N SER A 432 24.47 26.39 -39.93
CA SER A 432 24.01 27.72 -40.34
C SER A 432 22.60 27.64 -40.93
N GLU A 433 22.00 28.82 -41.04
CA GLU A 433 20.64 29.16 -41.44
C GLU A 433 20.29 28.91 -42.93
N THR A 434 18.98 28.72 -43.17
CA THR A 434 18.16 29.18 -44.32
C THR A 434 18.61 28.90 -45.76
N ASN A 435 17.86 28.06 -46.49
CA ASN A 435 16.85 28.53 -47.46
C ASN A 435 16.15 27.37 -48.23
N GLN A 436 14.84 27.57 -48.45
CA GLN A 436 13.99 27.12 -49.57
C GLN A 436 14.06 25.65 -50.06
N SER A 437 12.95 24.93 -49.97
CA SER A 437 11.97 24.90 -51.07
C SER A 437 10.78 23.98 -50.75
N SER A 438 9.61 24.47 -51.09
CA SER A 438 8.33 23.79 -51.10
C SER A 438 8.26 22.73 -52.20
N LYS A 439 7.90 21.48 -51.86
CA LYS A 439 7.13 20.60 -52.75
C LYS A 439 6.20 19.72 -51.92
N GLY A 440 4.90 19.93 -52.12
CA GLY A 440 3.86 19.02 -51.66
C GLY A 440 3.90 17.72 -52.46
N ALA A 441 3.56 16.62 -51.78
CA ALA A 441 3.25 15.35 -52.41
C ALA A 441 1.91 14.85 -51.85
N SER A 442 0.94 14.73 -52.76
CA SER A 442 -0.35 14.09 -52.58
C SER A 442 -0.17 12.58 -52.36
N ILE A 443 -0.89 12.01 -51.40
CA ILE A 443 -1.01 10.56 -51.24
C ILE A 443 -2.19 10.09 -52.07
N THR A 444 -1.90 9.32 -53.12
CA THR A 444 -2.87 8.62 -53.95
C THR A 444 -3.16 7.26 -53.31
N VAL A 445 -4.43 7.00 -52.97
CA VAL A 445 -4.88 5.68 -52.49
C VAL A 445 -5.27 4.84 -53.71
N SER A 446 -4.42 3.87 -54.07
CA SER A 446 -4.75 2.84 -55.06
C SER A 446 -5.47 1.67 -54.39
N THR A 447 -6.73 1.44 -54.78
CA THR A 447 -7.50 0.25 -54.41
C THR A 447 -7.08 -0.92 -55.30
N ALA A 448 -6.43 -1.92 -54.71
CA ALA A 448 -6.18 -3.20 -55.37
C ALA A 448 -7.43 -4.10 -55.24
N ARG A 449 -8.05 -4.40 -56.39
CA ARG A 449 -9.04 -5.48 -56.55
C ARG A 449 -8.30 -6.80 -56.65
N SER A 450 -8.57 -7.73 -55.74
CA SER A 450 -8.33 -9.16 -55.96
C SER A 450 -9.66 -9.91 -55.94
N THR A 451 -9.99 -10.49 -57.09
CA THR A 451 -11.07 -11.44 -57.35
C THR A 451 -10.90 -12.73 -56.55
N ILE A 452 -11.94 -13.14 -55.82
CA ILE A 452 -12.12 -14.50 -55.31
C ILE A 452 -13.48 -15.02 -55.79
N SER A 453 -13.46 -16.31 -56.10
CA SER A 453 -14.43 -17.19 -56.77
C SER A 453 -15.84 -17.29 -56.18
N SER A 454 -16.76 -17.67 -57.06
CA SER A 454 -18.17 -17.99 -56.86
C SER A 454 -18.45 -19.33 -56.15
N VAL A 455 -19.74 -19.51 -55.80
CA VAL A 455 -20.49 -20.70 -55.33
C VAL A 455 -20.51 -20.85 -53.79
N GLY A 456 -21.64 -20.92 -53.07
CA GLY A 456 -23.08 -20.84 -53.37
C GLY A 456 -23.88 -20.74 -52.05
N THR A 457 -25.09 -20.17 -52.12
CA THR A 457 -26.32 -20.33 -51.28
C THR A 457 -26.17 -20.90 -49.85
N THR A 458 -26.76 -20.35 -48.77
CA THR A 458 -28.21 -20.17 -48.52
C THR A 458 -28.50 -19.43 -47.17
N ILE A 459 -29.64 -18.70 -47.10
CA ILE A 459 -30.50 -18.31 -45.93
C ILE A 459 -30.23 -16.95 -45.17
N LEU A 460 -30.97 -15.91 -45.61
CA LEU A 460 -31.97 -15.00 -44.93
C LEU A 460 -31.68 -14.28 -43.55
N PRO A 461 -32.44 -13.21 -43.15
CA PRO A 461 -31.94 -11.82 -43.04
C PRO A 461 -32.29 -11.09 -41.71
N ALA A 462 -31.82 -9.84 -41.54
CA ALA A 462 -32.60 -8.65 -41.10
C ALA A 462 -31.75 -7.57 -40.39
N ILE A 463 -31.37 -6.51 -41.12
CA ILE A 463 -31.17 -5.16 -40.58
C ILE A 463 -31.78 -4.19 -41.60
N THR A 464 -32.96 -3.63 -41.29
CA THR A 464 -33.43 -2.35 -41.85
C THR A 464 -34.64 -1.84 -41.07
N THR A 465 -34.42 -0.93 -40.12
CA THR A 465 -35.46 -0.02 -39.64
C THR A 465 -34.78 1.21 -39.07
N VAL A 466 -35.00 2.39 -39.68
CA VAL A 466 -35.11 3.74 -39.09
C VAL A 466 -34.92 4.72 -40.24
N ALA A 467 -36.03 5.12 -40.88
CA ALA A 467 -36.20 6.42 -41.53
C ALA A 467 -37.59 6.47 -42.17
N GLN A 468 -38.63 6.75 -41.39
CA GLN A 468 -39.93 7.20 -41.90
C GLN A 468 -40.83 7.57 -40.70
N PHE A 469 -40.71 8.80 -40.19
CA PHE A 469 -41.74 9.41 -39.35
C PHE A 469 -41.59 10.93 -39.35
N PHE A 470 -41.68 11.56 -40.52
CA PHE A 470 -42.01 12.96 -40.65
C PHE A 470 -42.78 13.14 -41.94
N THR A 471 -44.10 13.26 -41.83
CA THR A 471 -45.01 14.11 -42.62
C THR A 471 -46.43 13.59 -42.44
N SER A 472 -47.19 14.17 -41.52
CA SER A 472 -48.66 14.28 -41.56
C SER A 472 -49.11 15.00 -40.30
N PHE A 473 -49.54 16.25 -40.41
CA PHE A 473 -50.69 16.80 -39.68
C PHE A 473 -50.93 18.23 -40.18
N THR A 474 -51.90 18.37 -41.08
CA THR A 474 -52.57 19.63 -41.41
C THR A 474 -53.91 19.69 -40.67
N THR A 475 -54.35 20.93 -40.40
CA THR A 475 -55.68 21.39 -39.95
C THR A 475 -56.06 21.18 -38.47
N ILE A 476 -55.83 22.22 -37.64
CA ILE A 476 -56.63 22.51 -36.43
C ILE A 476 -56.97 24.02 -36.39
N SER A 477 -58.23 24.30 -36.08
CA SER A 477 -58.90 25.60 -35.92
C SER A 477 -58.34 26.47 -34.78
N PRO A 478 -58.55 27.80 -34.74
CA PRO A 478 -57.94 28.66 -33.73
C PRO A 478 -58.79 28.69 -32.46
N ALA A 479 -58.37 27.95 -31.43
CA ALA A 479 -58.84 28.16 -30.06
C ALA A 479 -57.76 28.87 -29.26
N ARG A 480 -58.13 30.00 -28.63
CA ARG A 480 -57.30 30.81 -27.74
C ARG A 480 -56.54 29.92 -26.75
N THR A 481 -55.22 29.82 -26.93
CA THR A 481 -54.33 29.17 -25.98
C THR A 481 -53.53 30.26 -25.29
N THR A 482 -53.79 30.43 -24.00
CA THR A 482 -52.95 31.18 -23.07
C THR A 482 -51.55 30.55 -23.08
N VAL A 483 -50.56 31.29 -23.56
CA VAL A 483 -49.16 30.87 -23.51
C VAL A 483 -48.70 30.96 -22.06
N ALA A 484 -48.82 29.85 -21.31
CA ALA A 484 -48.05 29.66 -20.10
C ALA A 484 -46.59 29.48 -20.52
N LEU A 485 -45.76 30.46 -20.18
CA LEU A 485 -44.31 30.37 -20.35
C LEU A 485 -43.80 29.29 -19.37
N VAL A 486 -43.84 28.03 -19.79
CA VAL A 486 -43.18 26.94 -19.07
C VAL A 486 -41.69 27.09 -19.35
N THR A 487 -41.02 27.87 -18.51
CA THR A 487 -39.57 27.94 -18.46
C THR A 487 -39.08 26.62 -17.89
N THR A 488 -38.96 25.59 -18.73
CA THR A 488 -38.32 24.33 -18.37
C THR A 488 -36.83 24.61 -18.18
N ARG A 489 -36.47 25.09 -16.99
CA ARG A 489 -35.09 25.25 -16.56
C ARG A 489 -34.55 23.84 -16.39
N LEU A 490 -33.90 23.32 -17.43
CA LEU A 490 -33.01 22.16 -17.32
C LEU A 490 -31.92 22.53 -16.31
N GLN A 491 -32.20 22.29 -15.03
CA GLN A 491 -31.16 22.26 -14.02
C GLN A 491 -30.29 21.06 -14.39
N MET A 492 -29.19 21.32 -15.08
CA MET A 492 -28.08 20.37 -15.07
C MET A 492 -27.78 20.11 -13.60
N GLU A 493 -28.14 18.92 -13.12
CA GLU A 493 -27.73 18.45 -11.80
C GLU A 493 -26.21 18.42 -11.82
N VAL A 494 -25.59 19.47 -11.27
CA VAL A 494 -24.16 19.48 -10.99
C VAL A 494 -23.93 18.28 -10.09
N PRO A 495 -23.07 17.31 -10.47
CA PRO A 495 -22.84 16.13 -9.67
C PRO A 495 -22.46 16.56 -8.27
N ALA A 496 -23.13 16.00 -7.26
CA ALA A 496 -22.87 16.34 -5.88
C ALA A 496 -21.40 16.05 -5.56
N GLU A 497 -20.69 17.05 -5.02
CA GLU A 497 -19.31 16.86 -4.56
C GLU A 497 -19.26 15.75 -3.50
N PRO A 498 -18.23 14.88 -3.54
CA PRO A 498 -18.07 13.84 -2.53
C PRO A 498 -17.88 14.48 -1.15
N LEU A 499 -18.54 13.90 -0.14
CA LEU A 499 -18.45 14.30 1.24
C LEU A 499 -17.60 13.30 2.02
N TYR A 500 -16.37 13.72 2.33
CA TYR A 500 -15.46 12.97 3.18
C TYR A 500 -15.56 13.42 4.63
N VAL A 501 -15.38 12.47 5.55
CA VAL A 501 -15.21 12.76 6.98
C VAL A 501 -13.81 12.40 7.42
N HIS A 502 -13.18 13.27 8.21
CA HIS A 502 -11.81 13.12 8.66
C HIS A 502 -11.76 13.12 10.20
N TYR A 503 -11.28 12.01 10.76
CA TYR A 503 -10.87 11.91 12.16
C TYR A 503 -9.34 11.89 12.24
N VAL A 504 -8.76 12.45 13.30
CA VAL A 504 -7.32 12.36 13.57
C VAL A 504 -7.08 11.65 14.90
N LEU A 505 -6.41 10.51 14.85
CA LEU A 505 -6.08 9.66 16.00
C LEU A 505 -4.56 9.50 16.12
N PHE A 506 -3.91 10.47 16.75
CA PHE A 506 -2.48 10.37 17.04
C PHE A 506 -2.20 9.65 18.36
N GLN A 507 -1.34 8.64 18.27
CA GLN A 507 -0.79 7.87 19.37
C GLN A 507 0.48 8.55 19.88
N ARG A 508 0.55 8.77 21.20
CA ARG A 508 1.78 9.28 21.84
C ARG A 508 2.93 8.28 21.73
N THR A 509 2.60 6.99 21.85
CA THR A 509 3.51 5.86 21.82
C THR A 509 3.08 4.89 20.71
N PRO A 510 3.53 5.06 19.45
CA PRO A 510 3.10 4.21 18.33
C PRO A 510 3.40 2.72 18.52
N LEU A 511 4.39 2.38 19.35
CA LEU A 511 4.75 1.00 19.70
C LEU A 511 3.81 0.37 20.73
N GLN A 512 3.02 1.19 21.43
CA GLN A 512 1.99 0.76 22.39
C GLN A 512 0.74 1.61 22.12
N PRO A 513 0.12 1.43 20.94
CA PRO A 513 -1.01 2.23 20.55
C PRO A 513 -2.21 1.89 21.44
N LYS A 514 -2.97 2.90 21.82
CA LYS A 514 -4.17 2.75 22.64
C LYS A 514 -5.38 2.51 21.73
N GLU A 515 -6.20 1.54 22.09
CA GLU A 515 -7.52 1.34 21.50
C GLU A 515 -8.40 2.57 21.69
N VAL A 516 -9.33 2.79 20.76
CA VAL A 516 -10.35 3.82 20.94
C VAL A 516 -11.37 3.38 21.99
N SER A 517 -11.95 4.34 22.69
CA SER A 517 -12.99 4.09 23.69
C SER A 517 -14.34 3.77 23.03
N PHE A 518 -15.26 3.21 23.82
CA PHE A 518 -16.65 3.00 23.38
C PHE A 518 -17.30 4.30 22.87
N LEU A 519 -17.04 5.43 23.52
CA LEU A 519 -17.59 6.73 23.13
C LEU A 519 -17.06 7.19 21.78
N ASP A 520 -15.78 6.94 21.49
CA ASP A 520 -15.18 7.21 20.17
C ASP A 520 -15.85 6.35 19.09
N CYS A 521 -16.16 5.09 19.40
CA CYS A 521 -16.92 4.21 18.50
C CYS A 521 -18.31 4.77 18.19
N VAL A 522 -19.01 5.30 19.19
CA VAL A 522 -20.35 5.87 19.00
C VAL A 522 -20.29 7.15 18.16
N SER A 523 -19.23 7.95 18.26
CA SER A 523 -19.02 9.10 17.37
C SER A 523 -18.91 8.68 15.90
N VAL A 524 -18.06 7.69 15.60
CA VAL A 524 -17.92 7.16 14.24
C VAL A 524 -19.24 6.54 13.76
N LEU A 525 -19.95 5.80 14.61
CA LEU A 525 -21.27 5.26 14.29
C LEU A 525 -22.28 6.36 13.96
N ALA A 526 -22.29 7.46 14.71
CA ALA A 526 -23.18 8.59 14.47
C ALA A 526 -22.98 9.16 13.06
N VAL A 527 -21.72 9.30 12.63
CA VAL A 527 -21.40 9.72 11.25
C VAL A 527 -21.90 8.71 10.22
N LEU A 528 -21.57 7.43 10.39
CA LEU A 528 -21.96 6.39 9.44
C LEU A 528 -23.49 6.29 9.28
N LYS A 529 -24.22 6.37 10.40
CA LYS A 529 -25.67 6.24 10.44
C LYS A 529 -26.38 7.50 9.93
N ASN A 530 -26.00 8.66 10.46
CA ASN A 530 -26.77 9.89 10.30
C ASN A 530 -26.29 10.73 9.11
N LEU A 531 -24.98 10.70 8.78
CA LEU A 531 -24.45 11.45 7.63
C LEU A 531 -24.47 10.64 6.34
N ARG A 532 -24.08 9.36 6.44
CA ARG A 532 -23.78 8.47 5.32
C ARG A 532 -22.82 9.14 4.31
N PRO A 533 -21.57 9.43 4.72
CA PRO A 533 -20.60 10.08 3.85
C PRO A 533 -20.12 9.12 2.76
N ASP A 534 -19.42 9.64 1.76
CA ASP A 534 -18.79 8.82 0.71
C ASP A 534 -17.64 7.98 1.28
N ALA A 535 -16.88 8.55 2.22
CA ALA A 535 -15.88 7.84 3.02
C ALA A 535 -15.62 8.52 4.37
N VAL A 536 -15.19 7.73 5.34
CA VAL A 536 -14.68 8.16 6.64
C VAL A 536 -13.20 7.77 6.72
N TYR A 537 -12.33 8.75 6.84
CA TYR A 537 -10.90 8.57 6.97
C TYR A 537 -10.47 8.83 8.41
N ILE A 538 -9.77 7.86 9.01
CA ILE A 538 -9.13 8.00 10.32
C ILE A 538 -7.63 8.08 10.10
N HIS A 539 -7.11 9.28 10.28
CA HIS A 539 -5.70 9.60 10.10
C HIS A 539 -4.92 9.27 11.36
N THR A 540 -3.91 8.40 11.27
CA THR A 540 -3.15 7.93 12.44
C THR A 540 -1.68 7.68 12.15
N ASN A 541 -0.84 7.91 13.16
CA ASN A 541 0.58 7.56 13.13
C ASN A 541 0.87 6.12 13.57
N ALA A 542 -0.17 5.31 13.78
CA ALA A 542 -0.08 3.87 14.03
C ALA A 542 -1.02 3.09 13.07
N PRO A 543 -0.85 3.22 11.73
CA PRO A 543 -1.78 2.64 10.76
C PRO A 543 -1.80 1.10 10.74
N ASP A 544 -0.77 0.47 11.30
CA ASP A 544 -0.65 -0.99 11.41
C ASP A 544 -1.47 -1.56 12.59
N PHE A 545 -1.99 -0.69 13.45
CA PHE A 545 -2.83 -1.04 14.58
C PHE A 545 -4.28 -0.67 14.27
N TRP A 546 -5.17 -1.64 14.36
CA TRP A 546 -6.61 -1.40 14.27
C TRP A 546 -7.14 -1.05 15.67
N PRO A 547 -7.41 0.22 15.99
CA PRO A 547 -7.74 0.61 17.35
C PRO A 547 -9.22 0.36 17.69
N PHE A 548 -10.02 -0.12 16.73
CA PHE A 548 -11.48 -0.20 16.81
C PHE A 548 -12.01 -1.60 17.16
N ASP A 549 -11.18 -2.50 17.68
CA ASP A 549 -11.65 -3.80 18.19
C ASP A 549 -12.78 -3.67 19.22
N PRO A 550 -12.73 -2.71 20.18
CA PRO A 550 -13.84 -2.46 21.10
C PRO A 550 -15.14 -2.03 20.40
N CYS A 551 -15.03 -1.42 19.21
CA CYS A 551 -16.16 -0.89 18.48
C CYS A 551 -17.00 -1.95 17.78
N ASN A 552 -16.50 -3.19 17.66
CA ASN A 552 -17.23 -4.30 17.05
C ASN A 552 -18.55 -4.64 17.78
N GLN A 553 -18.73 -4.14 19.01
CA GLN A 553 -20.00 -4.25 19.73
C GLN A 553 -21.10 -3.37 19.12
N VAL A 554 -20.75 -2.18 18.60
CA VAL A 554 -21.69 -1.16 18.12
C VAL A 554 -21.65 -0.96 16.60
N ILE A 555 -20.49 -1.09 15.96
CA ILE A 555 -20.33 -1.00 14.51
C ILE A 555 -20.13 -2.41 13.96
N LYS A 556 -21.11 -2.90 13.20
CA LYS A 556 -21.06 -4.21 12.54
C LYS A 556 -20.56 -4.13 11.10
N ASN A 557 -20.66 -2.96 10.49
CA ASN A 557 -20.27 -2.73 9.10
C ASN A 557 -19.30 -1.54 9.03
N TRP A 558 -18.05 -1.85 8.70
CA TRP A 558 -16.97 -0.86 8.52
C TRP A 558 -16.80 -0.42 7.06
N THR A 559 -17.76 -0.73 6.18
CA THR A 559 -17.72 -0.29 4.78
C THR A 559 -17.68 1.23 4.71
N GLY A 560 -16.71 1.76 3.95
CA GLY A 560 -16.49 3.18 3.81
C GLY A 560 -15.63 3.81 4.91
N VAL A 561 -15.09 3.02 5.85
CA VAL A 561 -14.12 3.50 6.86
C VAL A 561 -12.71 3.04 6.50
N GLU A 562 -11.76 3.97 6.48
CA GLU A 562 -10.37 3.70 6.10
C GLU A 562 -9.38 4.29 7.12
N LEU A 563 -8.40 3.49 7.52
CA LEU A 563 -7.24 3.99 8.26
C LEU A 563 -6.22 4.58 7.28
N VAL A 564 -5.86 5.84 7.51
CA VAL A 564 -4.91 6.58 6.68
C VAL A 564 -3.65 6.85 7.51
N PRO A 565 -2.47 6.38 7.06
CA PRO A 565 -1.20 6.75 7.69
C PRO A 565 -1.01 8.27 7.70
N ALA A 566 -0.69 8.83 8.86
CA ALA A 566 -0.42 10.25 9.04
C ALA A 566 0.77 10.48 9.97
N HIS A 567 1.62 11.44 9.61
CA HIS A 567 2.81 11.77 10.39
C HIS A 567 2.51 12.83 11.44
N ARG A 568 3.14 12.64 12.60
CA ARG A 568 3.17 13.66 13.65
C ARG A 568 4.16 14.75 13.27
N SER A 569 3.75 16.00 13.48
CA SER A 569 4.64 17.15 13.36
C SER A 569 5.00 17.65 14.73
N PHE A 570 6.28 17.54 15.10
CA PHE A 570 6.75 18.01 16.40
C PHE A 570 7.11 19.50 16.40
N VAL A 571 6.98 20.18 15.25
CA VAL A 571 7.28 21.60 15.07
C VAL A 571 6.19 22.26 14.23
N ILE A 572 5.68 23.40 14.69
CA ILE A 572 4.72 24.25 13.97
C ILE A 572 5.21 25.69 14.10
N GLY A 573 5.26 26.45 12.99
CA GLY A 573 5.74 27.84 13.00
C GLY A 573 7.18 28.00 13.55
N GLY A 574 8.03 26.99 13.34
CA GLY A 574 9.40 26.96 13.89
C GLY A 574 9.51 26.70 15.39
N ARG A 575 8.39 26.44 16.09
CA ARG A 575 8.35 26.17 17.53
C ARG A 575 7.94 24.72 17.81
N ARG A 576 8.46 24.15 18.90
CA ARG A 576 8.15 22.78 19.31
C ARG A 576 6.68 22.67 19.74
N VAL A 577 6.03 21.58 19.38
CA VAL A 577 4.66 21.29 19.80
C VAL A 577 4.62 20.66 21.18
N HIS A 578 3.84 21.23 22.09
CA HIS A 578 3.66 20.69 23.46
C HIS A 578 2.39 19.84 23.58
N HIS A 579 1.35 20.15 22.78
CA HIS A 579 0.07 19.46 22.79
C HIS A 579 -0.15 18.70 21.48
N ILE A 580 -0.32 17.38 21.57
CA ILE A 580 -0.61 16.52 20.40
C ILE A 580 -1.89 16.95 19.66
N GLN A 581 -2.79 17.64 20.36
CA GLN A 581 -4.01 18.23 19.82
C GLN A 581 -3.70 19.30 18.77
N HIS A 582 -2.66 20.13 18.98
CA HIS A 582 -2.24 21.10 17.97
C HIS A 582 -1.77 20.43 16.68
N GLU A 583 -1.06 19.30 16.79
CA GLU A 583 -0.66 18.52 15.62
C GLU A 583 -1.89 17.98 14.87
N ALA A 584 -2.88 17.50 15.63
CA ALA A 584 -4.12 16.99 15.06
C ALA A 584 -4.91 18.10 14.36
N ASP A 585 -5.01 19.29 14.97
CA ASP A 585 -5.72 20.43 14.43
C ASP A 585 -5.08 20.95 13.13
N VAL A 586 -3.75 21.05 13.08
CA VAL A 586 -3.03 21.36 11.83
C VAL A 586 -3.33 20.33 10.74
N LEU A 587 -3.31 19.03 11.07
CA LEU A 587 -3.62 18.00 10.09
C LEU A 587 -5.08 18.11 9.60
N LYS A 588 -6.05 18.35 10.47
CA LYS A 588 -7.46 18.57 10.07
C LYS A 588 -7.56 19.72 9.05
N LEU A 589 -6.90 20.85 9.31
CA LEU A 589 -6.92 22.00 8.41
C LEU A 589 -6.26 21.70 7.06
N GLN A 590 -5.14 20.96 7.05
CA GLN A 590 -4.48 20.53 5.83
C GLN A 590 -5.39 19.59 5.00
N LEU A 591 -6.07 18.67 5.66
CA LEU A 591 -7.02 17.76 5.01
C LEU A 591 -8.20 18.53 4.40
N LEU A 592 -8.79 19.47 5.14
CA LEU A 592 -9.86 20.31 4.62
C LEU A 592 -9.40 21.21 3.47
N GLN A 593 -8.19 21.74 3.53
CA GLN A 593 -7.60 22.50 2.42
C GLN A 593 -7.48 21.63 1.15
N GLN A 594 -6.99 20.40 1.29
CA GLN A 594 -6.67 19.52 0.16
C GLN A 594 -7.91 18.81 -0.41
N TYR A 595 -8.81 18.34 0.46
CA TYR A 595 -9.90 17.43 0.12
C TYR A 595 -11.29 18.02 0.39
N GLY A 596 -11.40 19.07 1.20
CA GLY A 596 -12.68 19.54 1.73
C GLY A 596 -13.29 18.52 2.70
N GLY A 597 -14.61 18.55 2.87
CA GLY A 597 -15.34 17.61 3.71
C GLY A 597 -15.56 18.13 5.13
N LEU A 598 -15.61 17.20 6.10
CA LEU A 598 -15.90 17.45 7.51
C LEU A 598 -14.80 16.83 8.38
N ALA A 599 -14.10 17.65 9.17
CA ALA A 599 -13.17 17.18 10.19
C ALA A 599 -13.83 17.18 11.57
N LEU A 600 -13.67 16.07 12.31
CA LEU A 600 -14.33 15.82 13.60
C LEU A 600 -13.36 15.30 14.66
N ASP A 601 -13.58 15.73 15.90
CA ASP A 601 -13.08 15.04 17.09
C ASP A 601 -13.95 13.83 17.43
N PHE A 602 -13.36 12.84 18.10
CA PHE A 602 -14.07 11.62 18.54
C PHE A 602 -15.08 11.87 19.67
N ASP A 603 -15.05 13.03 20.32
CA ASP A 603 -16.03 13.42 21.34
C ASP A 603 -17.20 14.26 20.77
N VAL A 604 -17.31 14.33 19.44
CA VAL A 604 -18.40 15.00 18.70
C VAL A 604 -19.31 13.97 18.01
N TYR A 605 -20.61 14.10 18.22
CA TYR A 605 -21.63 13.18 17.69
C TYR A 605 -22.51 13.89 16.67
N LEU A 606 -22.53 13.39 15.43
CA LEU A 606 -23.42 13.94 14.40
C LEU A 606 -24.87 13.48 14.65
N ILE A 607 -25.79 14.43 14.77
CA ILE A 607 -27.20 14.16 15.10
C ILE A 607 -28.06 14.25 13.84
N ASN A 608 -28.00 15.38 13.12
CA ASN A 608 -28.86 15.62 11.97
C ASN A 608 -28.04 15.83 10.69
N GLY A 609 -27.76 14.73 9.98
CA GLY A 609 -27.00 14.75 8.74
C GLY A 609 -27.70 15.45 7.57
N THR A 610 -29.04 15.44 7.53
CA THR A 610 -29.81 16.20 6.52
C THR A 610 -29.59 17.69 6.71
N ARG A 611 -29.77 18.19 7.93
CA ARG A 611 -29.55 19.60 8.25
C ARG A 611 -28.10 20.01 8.03
N PHE A 612 -27.14 19.15 8.38
CA PHE A 612 -25.74 19.38 8.06
C PHE A 612 -25.53 19.59 6.55
N ARG A 613 -26.04 18.69 5.70
CA ARG A 613 -25.87 18.76 4.24
C ARG A 613 -26.49 20.02 3.64
N GLU A 614 -27.63 20.48 4.15
CA GLU A 614 -28.23 21.76 3.75
C GLU A 614 -27.26 22.93 3.99
N VAL A 615 -26.74 23.03 5.22
CA VAL A 615 -25.83 24.12 5.60
C VAL A 615 -24.48 24.00 4.88
N TYR A 616 -23.92 22.80 4.77
CA TYR A 616 -22.65 22.56 4.07
C TYR A 616 -22.70 22.95 2.59
N ARG A 617 -23.86 22.76 1.92
CA ARG A 617 -24.05 23.22 0.53
C ARG A 617 -24.18 24.74 0.41
N ALA A 618 -24.72 25.39 1.43
CA ALA A 618 -25.02 26.82 1.40
C ALA A 618 -23.79 27.70 1.68
N TYR A 619 -22.80 27.21 2.43
CA TYR A 619 -21.67 28.02 2.91
C TYR A 619 -20.31 27.45 2.50
N PRO A 620 -19.25 28.28 2.34
CA PRO A 620 -17.90 27.79 2.06
C PRO A 620 -17.37 26.87 3.17
N CYS A 621 -17.63 27.24 4.43
CA CYS A 621 -17.34 26.43 5.61
C CYS A 621 -18.50 26.45 6.61
N VAL A 622 -18.60 25.40 7.43
CA VAL A 622 -19.47 25.27 8.60
C VAL A 622 -18.58 25.11 9.82
N LEU A 623 -18.67 26.05 10.75
CA LEU A 623 -17.82 26.17 11.93
C LEU A 623 -18.64 25.89 13.20
N SER A 624 -18.00 25.46 14.28
CA SER A 624 -18.64 25.35 15.59
C SER A 624 -18.21 26.50 16.51
N GLY A 625 -19.19 27.19 17.11
CA GLY A 625 -18.94 28.19 18.14
C GLY A 625 -18.87 27.56 19.53
N GLU A 626 -17.96 28.04 20.39
CA GLU A 626 -17.81 27.59 21.78
C GLU A 626 -18.02 28.78 22.74
N ALA A 627 -19.09 28.71 23.55
CA ALA A 627 -19.53 29.67 24.56
C ALA A 627 -19.70 31.14 24.09
N LYS A 628 -20.92 31.70 24.28
CA LYS A 628 -21.22 33.11 23.95
C LYS A 628 -20.35 34.14 24.69
N VAL A 629 -19.77 33.77 25.83
CA VAL A 629 -19.01 34.69 26.70
C VAL A 629 -17.56 34.85 26.23
N HIS A 630 -17.03 33.90 25.46
CA HIS A 630 -15.58 33.84 25.22
C HIS A 630 -15.13 34.09 23.78
N ASN A 631 -16.04 34.29 22.82
CA ASN A 631 -15.70 34.56 21.43
C ASN A 631 -14.68 33.52 20.90
N LYS A 632 -15.04 32.23 20.99
CA LYS A 632 -14.20 31.10 20.55
C LYS A 632 -14.92 30.28 19.49
N LEU A 633 -14.13 29.71 18.59
CA LEU A 633 -14.55 28.60 17.74
C LEU A 633 -14.00 27.29 18.31
N ASN A 634 -14.53 26.17 17.85
CA ASN A 634 -14.05 24.84 18.21
C ASN A 634 -13.70 24.05 16.94
N ILE A 635 -12.42 23.75 16.78
CA ILE A 635 -11.90 22.99 15.64
C ILE A 635 -12.14 21.47 15.73
N GLY A 636 -12.77 21.01 16.81
CA GLY A 636 -13.32 19.66 16.93
C GLY A 636 -14.53 19.42 16.02
N PHE A 637 -15.13 20.47 15.46
CA PHE A 637 -16.10 20.39 14.36
C PHE A 637 -15.83 21.52 13.36
N VAL A 638 -15.33 21.16 12.18
CA VAL A 638 -15.17 22.10 11.07
C VAL A 638 -15.39 21.37 9.74
N ALA A 639 -16.27 21.91 8.91
CA ALA A 639 -16.47 21.43 7.55
C ALA A 639 -16.17 22.55 6.56
N CYS A 640 -15.52 22.23 5.45
CA CYS A 640 -15.21 23.19 4.41
C CYS A 640 -15.30 22.53 3.05
N ARG A 641 -15.81 23.25 2.05
CA ARG A 641 -15.69 22.81 0.66
C ARG A 641 -14.24 22.84 0.24
N LYS A 642 -13.87 21.98 -0.71
CA LYS A 642 -12.52 21.94 -1.26
C LYS A 642 -12.15 23.32 -1.82
N GLY A 643 -11.00 23.85 -1.42
CA GLY A 643 -10.52 25.17 -1.84
C GLY A 643 -11.13 26.35 -1.09
N ALA A 644 -11.92 26.13 -0.03
CA ALA A 644 -12.35 27.22 0.84
C ALA A 644 -11.12 27.94 1.47
N ALA A 645 -11.23 29.25 1.64
CA ALA A 645 -10.12 30.09 2.12
C ALA A 645 -9.80 29.86 3.61
N TYR A 646 -10.81 29.54 4.42
CA TYR A 646 -10.70 29.51 5.87
C TYR A 646 -9.62 28.57 6.41
N PRO A 647 -9.50 27.29 5.97
CA PRO A 647 -8.41 26.41 6.45
C PRO A 647 -7.01 26.93 6.10
N THR A 648 -6.86 27.51 4.91
CA THR A 648 -5.58 28.10 4.46
C THR A 648 -5.20 29.31 5.32
N MET A 649 -6.18 30.17 5.62
CA MET A 649 -5.99 31.33 6.48
C MET A 649 -5.55 30.91 7.89
N LEU A 650 -6.25 29.96 8.52
CA LEU A 650 -5.85 29.46 9.85
C LEU A 650 -4.45 28.84 9.84
N LEU A 651 -4.12 28.00 8.86
CA LEU A 651 -2.78 27.43 8.77
C LEU A 651 -1.72 28.54 8.69
N ARG A 652 -1.94 29.56 7.87
CA ARG A 652 -0.96 30.63 7.62
C ARG A 652 -0.86 31.61 8.78
N GLU A 653 -1.99 32.16 9.22
CA GLU A 653 -2.04 33.32 10.12
C GLU A 653 -2.08 32.95 11.60
N ASP A 654 -2.47 31.72 11.91
CA ASP A 654 -2.50 31.20 13.27
C ASP A 654 -1.32 30.24 13.50
N TYR A 655 -1.39 29.03 12.96
CA TYR A 655 -0.39 27.99 13.24
C TYR A 655 1.00 28.27 12.65
N LEU A 656 1.15 28.96 11.52
CA LEU A 656 2.49 29.25 10.98
C LEU A 656 3.06 30.57 11.49
N ALA A 657 2.24 31.61 11.66
CA ALA A 657 2.69 32.96 12.01
C ALA A 657 2.64 33.28 13.51
N ASP A 658 1.66 32.76 14.25
CA ASP A 658 1.38 33.14 15.64
C ASP A 658 1.11 31.91 16.53
N TYR A 659 1.89 30.85 16.32
CA TYR A 659 1.73 29.63 17.09
C TYR A 659 2.24 29.77 18.53
N ARG A 660 1.36 29.45 19.49
CA ARG A 660 1.63 29.56 20.93
C ARG A 660 1.57 28.17 21.55
N PRO A 661 2.72 27.49 21.70
CA PRO A 661 2.74 26.07 22.07
C PRO A 661 2.14 25.78 23.44
N ASP A 662 2.16 26.74 24.36
CA ASP A 662 1.65 26.62 25.74
C ASP A 662 0.19 27.09 25.91
N GLU A 663 -0.41 27.70 24.88
CA GLU A 663 -1.77 28.25 24.96
C GLU A 663 -2.73 27.47 24.06
N TRP A 664 -3.18 26.29 24.53
CA TRP A 664 -4.02 25.42 23.70
C TRP A 664 -5.28 26.13 23.18
N VAL A 665 -6.02 26.81 24.06
CA VAL A 665 -7.26 27.50 23.70
C VAL A 665 -7.03 28.70 22.77
N TYR A 666 -5.81 29.27 22.75
CA TYR A 666 -5.49 30.41 21.88
C TYR A 666 -5.56 30.00 20.41
N ASN A 667 -4.73 29.03 20.00
CA ASN A 667 -4.68 28.57 18.60
C ASN A 667 -5.88 27.70 18.22
N SER A 668 -6.48 26.95 19.16
CA SER A 668 -7.61 26.06 18.82
C SER A 668 -8.98 26.75 18.79
N GLY A 669 -9.12 27.97 19.34
CA GLY A 669 -10.43 28.62 19.41
C GLY A 669 -10.46 30.15 19.40
N ILE A 670 -9.62 30.84 20.18
CA ILE A 670 -9.65 32.32 20.26
C ILE A 670 -9.17 32.94 18.94
N ARG A 671 -7.98 32.57 18.47
CA ARG A 671 -7.41 33.11 17.25
C ARG A 671 -8.22 32.74 16.01
N PRO A 672 -8.73 31.48 15.87
CA PRO A 672 -9.68 31.15 14.81
C PRO A 672 -10.92 32.03 14.80
N HIS A 673 -11.52 32.31 15.96
CA HIS A 673 -12.68 33.20 16.04
C HIS A 673 -12.37 34.63 15.61
N GLN A 674 -11.22 35.18 16.03
CA GLN A 674 -10.80 36.53 15.63
C GLN A 674 -10.64 36.64 14.11
N LEU A 675 -9.99 35.65 13.49
CA LEU A 675 -9.79 35.60 12.05
C LEU A 675 -11.13 35.43 11.31
N TYR A 676 -12.01 34.57 11.82
CA TYR A 676 -13.37 34.44 11.27
C TYR A 676 -14.16 35.75 11.35
N HIS A 677 -14.12 36.48 12.47
CA HIS A 677 -14.87 37.74 12.62
C HIS A 677 -14.37 38.84 11.68
N GLN A 678 -13.12 38.78 11.24
CA GLN A 678 -12.56 39.66 10.22
C GLN A 678 -13.00 39.27 8.79
N HIS A 679 -13.50 38.05 8.62
CA HIS A 679 -13.79 37.39 7.34
C HIS A 679 -15.05 36.50 7.41
N GLU A 680 -16.17 37.05 7.89
CA GLU A 680 -17.39 36.27 8.14
C GLU A 680 -17.96 35.63 6.86
N GLU A 681 -17.65 36.16 5.68
CA GLU A 681 -18.01 35.58 4.39
C GLU A 681 -17.41 34.19 4.15
N MET A 682 -16.38 33.81 4.90
CA MET A 682 -15.68 32.52 4.74
C MET A 682 -16.43 31.33 5.34
N GLY A 683 -17.48 31.54 6.14
CA GLY A 683 -18.20 30.43 6.73
C GLY A 683 -19.48 30.78 7.47
N TYR A 684 -20.11 29.76 8.02
CA TYR A 684 -21.29 29.86 8.87
C TYR A 684 -21.02 29.18 10.21
N VAL A 685 -21.23 29.89 11.32
CA VAL A 685 -21.10 29.33 12.66
C VAL A 685 -22.41 28.65 13.05
N ALA A 686 -22.37 27.32 13.14
CA ALA A 686 -23.51 26.51 13.54
C ALA A 686 -23.69 26.55 15.07
N GLU A 687 -24.82 27.10 15.51
CA GLU A 687 -25.19 27.10 16.92
C GLU A 687 -25.57 25.69 17.43
N GLY A 688 -25.38 25.47 18.72
CA GLY A 688 -25.82 24.29 19.47
C GLY A 688 -24.83 23.12 19.49
N ILE A 689 -23.76 23.17 18.70
CA ILE A 689 -22.78 22.09 18.61
C ILE A 689 -21.88 22.07 19.86
N SER A 690 -21.14 23.15 20.11
CA SER A 690 -20.19 23.29 21.24
C SER A 690 -20.59 24.36 22.26
N ASP A 691 -21.76 25.01 22.14
CA ASP A 691 -22.20 26.11 23.02
C ASP A 691 -23.51 25.84 23.80
N ARG A 692 -24.19 24.69 23.61
CA ARG A 692 -25.45 24.36 24.33
C ARG A 692 -25.61 22.89 24.70
N PRO A 693 -25.05 22.40 25.81
CA PRO A 693 -24.28 23.15 26.78
C PRO A 693 -22.90 23.53 26.23
N ASP A 694 -22.37 24.64 26.74
CA ASP A 694 -20.95 24.91 26.63
C ASP A 694 -20.15 24.03 27.60
N TYR A 695 -18.82 24.21 27.62
CA TYR A 695 -17.95 23.45 28.50
C TYR A 695 -18.36 23.58 29.98
N GLU A 696 -18.73 24.77 30.46
CA GLU A 696 -19.07 24.98 31.88
C GLU A 696 -20.37 24.29 32.27
N GLN A 697 -21.33 24.24 31.36
CA GLN A 697 -22.64 23.61 31.57
C GLN A 697 -22.67 22.12 31.22
N ARG A 698 -21.56 21.54 30.72
CA ARG A 698 -21.51 20.15 30.23
C ARG A 698 -21.95 19.12 31.27
N HIS A 699 -21.70 19.38 32.56
CA HIS A 699 -22.05 18.46 33.64
C HIS A 699 -23.57 18.20 33.69
N GLU A 700 -24.40 19.19 33.36
CA GLU A 700 -25.85 19.02 33.33
C GLU A 700 -26.30 18.07 32.21
N PHE A 701 -25.62 18.09 31.07
CA PHE A 701 -25.91 17.17 29.97
C PHE A 701 -25.40 15.75 30.25
N LEU A 702 -24.20 15.65 30.83
CA LEU A 702 -23.54 14.38 31.13
C LEU A 702 -24.16 13.63 32.32
N HIS A 703 -24.72 14.35 33.30
CA HIS A 703 -25.18 13.76 34.57
C HIS A 703 -26.56 14.21 35.04
N GLY A 704 -27.09 15.31 34.49
CA GLY A 704 -28.43 15.79 34.83
C GLY A 704 -29.53 14.88 34.27
N PRO A 705 -30.76 14.96 34.79
CA PRO A 705 -31.86 14.10 34.38
C PRO A 705 -32.20 14.23 32.88
N GLN A 706 -32.72 13.15 32.32
CA GLN A 706 -33.13 13.04 30.91
C GLN A 706 -34.01 14.22 30.47
N ARG A 707 -33.87 14.64 29.20
CA ARG A 707 -34.67 15.68 28.53
C ARG A 707 -34.51 17.11 29.02
N LYS A 708 -33.56 17.40 29.92
CA LYS A 708 -33.22 18.79 30.26
C LYS A 708 -32.63 19.54 29.05
N HIS A 709 -31.90 18.84 28.18
CA HIS A 709 -31.30 19.41 26.97
C HIS A 709 -31.90 18.81 25.70
N ARG A 710 -32.38 19.68 24.80
CA ARG A 710 -32.88 19.29 23.47
C ARG A 710 -31.72 19.10 22.50
N TRP A 711 -31.18 17.89 22.44
CA TRP A 711 -30.10 17.55 21.52
C TRP A 711 -30.58 17.15 20.12
N THR A 712 -31.86 16.77 19.97
CA THR A 712 -32.46 16.25 18.72
C THR A 712 -32.45 17.24 17.56
N ASP A 713 -32.50 18.54 17.86
CA ASP A 713 -32.63 19.59 16.85
C ASP A 713 -31.27 20.08 16.33
N LYS A 714 -30.18 19.53 16.86
CA LYS A 714 -28.81 19.96 16.55
C LYS A 714 -28.28 19.29 15.29
N ILE A 715 -27.32 19.95 14.64
CA ILE A 715 -26.51 19.32 13.59
C ILE A 715 -25.60 18.25 14.19
N ALA A 716 -24.86 18.62 15.22
CA ALA A 716 -23.95 17.76 15.96
C ALA A 716 -23.96 18.17 17.43
N HIS A 717 -23.34 17.35 18.29
CA HIS A 717 -23.15 17.68 19.68
C HIS A 717 -21.74 17.33 20.15
N HIS A 718 -21.04 18.32 20.71
CA HIS A 718 -19.75 18.13 21.36
C HIS A 718 -19.95 17.82 22.84
N SER A 719 -19.52 16.63 23.26
CA SER A 719 -19.73 16.16 24.65
C SER A 719 -18.67 16.62 25.63
N PHE A 720 -17.51 17.07 25.13
CA PHE A 720 -16.30 17.39 25.91
C PHE A 720 -15.80 16.24 26.79
N ARG A 721 -16.28 15.01 26.57
CA ARG A 721 -15.92 13.84 27.36
C ARG A 721 -14.88 13.02 26.61
N ARG A 722 -13.64 13.03 27.10
CA ARG A 722 -12.51 12.35 26.46
C ARG A 722 -11.97 11.23 27.33
N GLY A 723 -12.32 9.98 27.02
CA GLY A 723 -11.64 8.80 27.58
C GLY A 723 -11.57 8.70 29.12
N GLU A 724 -12.37 9.50 29.84
CA GLU A 724 -12.42 9.53 31.30
C GLU A 724 -13.48 8.55 31.81
N GLY A 725 -12.99 7.50 32.45
CA GLY A 725 -13.79 6.41 33.02
C GLY A 725 -14.15 5.31 32.03
N ALA A 726 -14.43 4.12 32.56
CA ALA A 726 -14.97 3.01 31.79
C ALA A 726 -16.44 3.27 31.46
N TYR A 727 -16.71 4.08 30.44
CA TYR A 727 -18.06 4.20 29.88
C TYR A 727 -18.20 3.18 28.75
N ASP A 728 -19.10 2.22 28.92
CA ASP A 728 -19.32 1.10 28.01
C ASP A 728 -20.81 0.99 27.61
N ALA A 729 -21.15 -0.04 26.84
CA ALA A 729 -22.52 -0.30 26.44
C ALA A 729 -23.47 -0.45 27.64
N LYS A 730 -23.03 -1.09 28.73
CA LYS A 730 -23.86 -1.27 29.94
C LYS A 730 -24.10 0.06 30.64
N SER A 731 -23.08 0.88 30.74
CA SER A 731 -23.17 2.23 31.30
C SER A 731 -24.21 3.05 30.54
N MET A 732 -24.15 3.02 29.20
CA MET A 732 -25.12 3.67 28.31
C MET A 732 -26.57 3.20 28.55
N GLU A 733 -26.81 1.91 28.82
CA GLU A 733 -28.16 1.39 29.07
C GLU A 733 -28.79 1.97 30.34
N THR A 734 -27.99 2.17 31.38
CA THR A 734 -28.46 2.64 32.70
C THR A 734 -28.35 4.17 32.88
N ASP A 735 -27.75 4.87 31.93
CA ASP A 735 -27.49 6.30 32.03
C ASP A 735 -28.76 7.12 31.75
N ASN A 736 -29.42 7.58 32.82
CA ASN A 736 -30.64 8.39 32.72
C ASN A 736 -30.39 9.86 32.37
N SER A 737 -29.18 10.23 31.92
CA SER A 737 -28.87 11.59 31.49
C SER A 737 -29.32 11.91 30.07
N SER A 738 -29.20 13.18 29.68
CA SER A 738 -29.39 13.60 28.28
C SER A 738 -28.32 13.01 27.35
N MET A 739 -27.09 12.81 27.84
CA MET A 739 -26.03 12.08 27.11
C MET A 739 -26.42 10.61 26.90
N GLY A 740 -26.83 9.91 27.96
CA GLY A 740 -27.25 8.51 27.86
C GLY A 740 -28.41 8.32 26.87
N ASP A 741 -29.37 9.24 26.87
CA ASP A 741 -30.49 9.29 25.92
C ASP A 741 -30.02 9.43 24.47
N MET A 742 -29.15 10.41 24.20
CA MET A 742 -28.57 10.63 22.87
C MET A 742 -27.78 9.41 22.38
N LEU A 743 -26.93 8.83 23.23
CA LEU A 743 -26.12 7.67 22.85
C LEU A 743 -26.99 6.44 22.56
N ARG A 744 -28.04 6.19 23.36
CA ARG A 744 -29.01 5.10 23.08
C ARG A 744 -29.70 5.30 21.73
N TRP A 745 -30.10 6.53 21.38
CA TRP A 745 -30.70 6.83 20.07
C TRP A 745 -29.72 6.59 18.91
N ILE A 746 -28.44 6.97 19.06
CA ILE A 746 -27.41 6.69 18.06
C ILE A 746 -27.24 5.17 17.87
N VAL A 747 -27.10 4.43 18.97
CA VAL A 747 -26.78 2.99 18.93
C VAL A 747 -27.99 2.13 18.54
N LYS A 748 -29.20 2.44 19.04
CA LYS A 748 -30.39 1.59 18.86
C LYS A 748 -31.28 1.99 17.68
N GLY A 749 -31.27 3.27 17.28
CA GLY A 749 -32.28 3.82 16.36
C GLY A 749 -33.51 4.21 17.14
#